data_AF-A0A0W8DNP4-F1
#
_entry.id   AF-A0A0W8DNP4-F1
#
_cell.length_a   1.000
_cell.length_b   1.000
_cell.length_c   1.000
_cell.angle_alpha   90.00
_cell.angle_beta   90.00
_cell.angle_gamma   90.00
#
_symmetry.space_group_name_H-M   'P 1'
#
loop_
_entity.id
_entity.type
_entity.pdbx_description
1 polymer ?
#
loop_
_entity_poly.entity_id
_entity_poly.type
_entity_poly.pdbx_seq_one_letter_code
_entity_poly.pdbx_strand_id
1 'polypeptide(L)'
;MAKLAQQVLEGTFDSESWLRSLITLCLATGISRMAQLEKNQQRLVKAGVLWQLFKLFSTYDVELDDTTVRTRLQHNVETEEEGYATVAVEIQNLLAVMAVRALCRLGGLFIDGSELQSPPNALVKQVVDALMTPNLSGLLLLSSHHEFLKIFHGECESYTLFWNSEMRQELMNFVSPRASVEPAMTTNEQYVDAIKFRFMYLADLFYVGGLYIEMLMGSLLVIEKSMVPAPIAELGLTETFFKELFSFIDSGELVYPEFVNEEGSVQRLPPYAGWNIDEEQRITLDRVTALNCLSIATSVAPTLVEKNLVANDSAMKMVLRLLFPPDNEVHQSEDAEKSLVLTQQLYVPCRLHCIATLQVLSTLEDFSTAALEFGICDILIELVHICQDVGPDALGIIRNLCANGAAAKCVSEILQSGVYLEFIGWLLLVEETIVDDEFDAAERLRIPSAMILSELVKDGAPLNIESRRALCRFFPPAIIRTIASCPDTIVEYIMADHKTPELVWNAEFRNHQRNSIVNFLNIYFSSTSITETEDGNFTSVVDSFEIDYTGLYPAPMAGNVYLTLYMEDPTFNLHDPLYFMTCLWSEFEVLFKQLAHMTSALRATMPRADDEMIQRDINLIDLVGSSLFETPLLENAAELQIPSKCCEYLNQTVRSQACEPCVVNVVRILRVCTMSRTCITSMQSMCSTALSCLMAIINPIRGGPLHCESAFVLEIMRRIVKDYPEHGDRDASAGIVYLASRLDLFGFLLNILENPDSLGKVKEQHIVRAEAIEILNMLEKVRIMKYFKHGHDRVQGSTAHQILKKHKKWQKSYRHEATDVVKAMATEDPFLKLLFPEADRVMRALV
;
A
#
# COMPACT_ATOMS: atom_id res chain seq x y z
N MET A 1 71.01 9.25 -3.91
CA MET A 1 69.81 8.56 -4.44
C MET A 1 69.54 9.02 -5.85
N ALA A 2 69.17 10.29 -6.12
CA ALA A 2 68.97 10.78 -7.50
C ALA A 2 70.17 10.57 -8.43
N LYS A 3 71.39 10.85 -7.96
CA LYS A 3 72.62 10.58 -8.73
C LYS A 3 72.81 9.10 -9.12
N LEU A 4 72.35 8.19 -8.26
CA LEU A 4 72.41 6.74 -8.50
C LEU A 4 71.21 6.27 -9.36
N ALA A 5 70.01 6.79 -9.11
CA ALA A 5 68.80 6.52 -9.89
C ALA A 5 68.92 7.01 -11.33
N GLN A 6 69.44 8.23 -11.54
CA GLN A 6 69.70 8.80 -12.85
C GLN A 6 70.75 7.99 -13.63
N GLN A 7 71.82 7.57 -12.96
CA GLN A 7 72.85 6.71 -13.55
C GLN A 7 72.39 5.27 -13.83
N VAL A 8 71.36 4.78 -13.12
CA VAL A 8 70.70 3.50 -13.39
C VAL A 8 69.77 3.62 -14.62
N LEU A 9 69.15 4.79 -14.83
CA LEU A 9 68.24 5.05 -15.94
C LEU A 9 68.96 5.39 -17.27
N GLU A 10 70.20 5.88 -17.22
CA GLU A 10 70.97 6.34 -18.40
C GLU A 10 71.99 5.31 -18.93
N GLY A 11 72.14 4.13 -18.31
CA GLY A 11 73.24 3.18 -18.59
C GLY A 11 72.85 1.90 -19.33
N THR A 12 73.74 1.42 -20.22
CA THR A 12 73.73 0.01 -20.69
C THR A 12 74.04 -0.93 -19.52
N PHE A 13 73.22 -1.97 -19.32
CA PHE A 13 73.26 -2.85 -18.15
C PHE A 13 74.53 -3.73 -18.07
N ASP A 14 75.59 -3.17 -17.47
CA ASP A 14 76.80 -3.88 -17.04
C ASP A 14 76.79 -4.14 -15.50
N SER A 15 77.79 -4.86 -14.99
CA SER A 15 77.96 -5.20 -13.55
C SER A 15 77.93 -3.97 -12.61
N GLU A 16 78.37 -2.81 -13.10
CA GLU A 16 78.35 -1.55 -12.37
C GLU A 16 76.93 -0.96 -12.22
N SER A 17 76.08 -1.13 -13.25
CA SER A 17 74.67 -0.71 -13.23
C SER A 17 73.85 -1.56 -12.26
N TRP A 18 74.15 -2.85 -12.19
CA TRP A 18 73.53 -3.80 -11.25
C TRP A 18 73.80 -3.42 -9.77
N LEU A 19 75.06 -3.13 -9.43
CA LEU A 19 75.44 -2.64 -8.09
C LEU A 19 74.74 -1.31 -7.73
N ARG A 20 74.66 -0.37 -8.68
CA ARG A 20 73.97 0.90 -8.48
C ARG A 20 72.46 0.73 -8.25
N SER A 21 71.86 -0.24 -8.92
CA SER A 21 70.44 -0.57 -8.74
C SER A 21 70.15 -1.17 -7.36
N LEU A 22 71.01 -2.06 -6.86
CA LEU A 22 70.95 -2.57 -5.49
C LEU A 22 71.15 -1.48 -4.42
N ILE A 23 72.07 -0.54 -4.64
CA ILE A 23 72.26 0.59 -3.73
C ILE A 23 71.01 1.50 -3.73
N THR A 24 70.39 1.71 -4.89
CA THR A 24 69.15 2.49 -5.01
C THR A 24 67.99 1.82 -4.27
N LEU A 25 67.96 0.49 -4.27
CA LEU A 25 67.00 -0.32 -3.51
C LEU A 25 67.16 -0.14 -1.99
N CYS A 26 68.40 -0.20 -1.50
CA CYS A 26 68.73 0.08 -0.09
C CYS A 26 68.37 1.53 0.31
N LEU A 27 68.47 2.49 -0.61
CA LEU A 27 68.12 3.88 -0.36
C LEU A 27 66.60 4.09 -0.30
N ALA A 28 65.82 3.46 -1.18
CA ALA A 28 64.36 3.51 -1.13
C ALA A 28 63.80 2.87 0.17
N THR A 29 64.42 1.78 0.64
CA THR A 29 64.10 1.17 1.96
C THR A 29 64.46 2.12 3.09
N GLY A 30 65.62 2.77 3.00
CA GLY A 30 66.07 3.79 3.94
C GLY A 30 65.09 4.96 4.06
N ILE A 31 64.62 5.51 2.93
CA ILE A 31 63.62 6.61 2.89
C ILE A 31 62.33 6.17 3.58
N SER A 32 61.85 4.97 3.24
CA SER A 32 60.67 4.37 3.88
C SER A 32 60.82 4.26 5.40
N ARG A 33 61.97 3.84 5.92
CA ARG A 33 62.23 3.78 7.38
C ARG A 33 62.37 5.16 8.01
N MET A 34 63.05 6.10 7.35
CA MET A 34 63.22 7.47 7.85
C MET A 34 61.89 8.21 7.97
N ALA A 35 60.92 7.90 7.11
CA ALA A 35 59.58 8.48 7.12
C ALA A 35 58.75 8.16 8.37
N GLN A 36 59.20 7.27 9.27
CA GLN A 36 58.56 7.06 10.58
C GLN A 36 58.60 8.31 11.48
N LEU A 37 59.53 9.23 11.24
CA LEU A 37 59.66 10.48 11.99
C LEU A 37 59.17 11.65 11.13
N GLU A 38 58.22 12.42 11.65
CA GLU A 38 57.63 13.57 10.97
C GLU A 38 58.67 14.59 10.48
N LYS A 39 59.67 14.90 11.32
CA LYS A 39 60.78 15.80 10.96
C LYS A 39 61.57 15.31 9.74
N ASN A 40 61.72 14.00 9.58
CA ASN A 40 62.43 13.42 8.44
C ASN A 40 61.55 13.43 7.18
N GLN A 41 60.23 13.18 7.31
CA GLN A 41 59.30 13.34 6.19
C GLN A 41 59.37 14.76 5.63
N GLN A 42 59.28 15.78 6.49
CA GLN A 42 59.37 17.19 6.09
C GLN A 42 60.69 17.51 5.39
N ARG A 43 61.82 17.04 5.92
CA ARG A 43 63.15 17.25 5.30
C ARG A 43 63.29 16.57 3.94
N LEU A 44 62.82 15.34 3.82
CA LEU A 44 62.89 14.57 2.57
C LEU A 44 61.99 15.19 1.49
N VAL A 45 60.79 15.64 1.88
CA VAL A 45 59.87 16.34 0.98
C VAL A 45 60.50 17.66 0.51
N LYS A 46 61.03 18.49 1.41
CA LYS A 46 61.73 19.76 1.07
C LYS A 46 62.96 19.55 0.19
N ALA A 47 63.63 18.41 0.29
CA ALA A 47 64.76 18.09 -0.57
C ALA A 47 64.35 17.73 -2.02
N GLY A 48 63.05 17.63 -2.34
CA GLY A 48 62.59 17.28 -3.70
C GLY A 48 62.50 15.77 -3.96
N VAL A 49 62.47 14.93 -2.91
CA VAL A 49 62.49 13.47 -3.06
C VAL A 49 61.27 12.92 -3.80
N LEU A 50 60.11 13.58 -3.74
CA LEU A 50 58.89 13.11 -4.41
C LEU A 50 59.09 12.96 -5.93
N TRP A 51 59.74 13.94 -6.58
CA TRP A 51 60.01 13.90 -8.02
C TRP A 51 60.78 12.66 -8.46
N GLN A 52 61.76 12.25 -7.65
CA GLN A 52 62.55 11.06 -7.88
C GLN A 52 61.72 9.79 -7.73
N LEU A 53 60.80 9.75 -6.76
CA LEU A 53 59.91 8.61 -6.57
C LEU A 53 58.95 8.45 -7.76
N PHE A 54 58.32 9.52 -8.24
CA PHE A 54 57.48 9.50 -9.45
C PHE A 54 58.25 9.03 -10.70
N LYS A 55 59.49 9.48 -10.89
CA LYS A 55 60.36 9.01 -11.98
C LYS A 55 60.73 7.53 -11.84
N LEU A 56 60.91 7.04 -10.61
CA LEU A 56 61.34 5.66 -10.36
C LEU A 56 60.23 4.63 -10.60
N PHE A 57 58.97 4.94 -10.29
CA PHE A 57 57.89 3.97 -10.49
C PHE A 57 57.21 4.07 -11.86
N SER A 58 57.43 5.16 -12.59
CA SER A 58 57.03 5.30 -14.00
C SER A 58 57.88 4.45 -14.97
N THR A 59 58.86 3.71 -14.47
CA THR A 59 59.69 2.80 -15.28
C THR A 59 59.33 1.32 -15.06
N TYR A 60 58.25 1.03 -14.33
CA TYR A 60 57.77 -0.33 -14.15
C TYR A 60 57.34 -0.95 -15.49
N ASP A 61 57.74 -2.20 -15.71
CA ASP A 61 57.40 -3.02 -16.87
C ASP A 61 56.27 -4.00 -16.52
N VAL A 62 55.15 -3.90 -17.23
CA VAL A 62 53.94 -4.70 -16.99
C VAL A 62 54.05 -6.12 -17.55
N GLU A 63 54.92 -6.37 -18.53
CA GLU A 63 55.02 -7.67 -19.22
C GLU A 63 55.76 -8.73 -18.40
N LEU A 64 56.41 -8.34 -17.31
CA LEU A 64 57.18 -9.22 -16.43
C LEU A 64 56.29 -9.96 -15.41
N ASP A 65 56.48 -11.28 -15.25
CA ASP A 65 55.68 -12.10 -14.34
C ASP A 65 55.87 -11.72 -12.85
N ASP A 66 54.75 -11.61 -12.11
CA ASP A 66 54.67 -11.24 -10.70
C ASP A 66 55.35 -12.26 -9.79
N THR A 67 55.36 -13.53 -10.19
CA THR A 67 55.93 -14.61 -9.37
C THR A 67 57.45 -14.45 -9.26
N THR A 68 58.11 -14.18 -10.38
CA THR A 68 59.57 -13.99 -10.51
C THR A 68 60.09 -12.86 -9.61
N VAL A 69 59.41 -11.70 -9.63
CA VAL A 69 59.80 -10.53 -8.82
C VAL A 69 59.58 -10.78 -7.31
N ARG A 70 58.51 -11.49 -6.93
CA ARG A 70 58.22 -11.85 -5.53
C ARG A 70 59.19 -12.89 -4.97
N THR A 71 59.64 -13.86 -5.77
CA THR A 71 60.68 -14.82 -5.35
C THR A 71 62.00 -14.12 -5.04
N ARG A 72 62.39 -13.11 -5.83
CA ARG A 72 63.63 -12.33 -5.58
C ARG A 72 63.52 -11.34 -4.41
N LEU A 73 62.31 -10.96 -3.99
CA LEU A 73 62.06 -10.22 -2.75
C LEU A 73 62.33 -11.06 -1.48
N GLN A 74 62.26 -12.39 -1.59
CA GLN A 74 62.38 -13.32 -0.47
C GLN A 74 63.74 -14.06 -0.40
N HIS A 75 64.45 -14.19 -1.53
CA HIS A 75 65.80 -14.76 -1.58
C HIS A 75 66.87 -13.66 -1.60
N ASN A 76 67.94 -13.86 -0.84
CA ASN A 76 69.16 -13.06 -1.00
C ASN A 76 69.62 -13.19 -2.45
N VAL A 77 70.01 -12.07 -3.06
CA VAL A 77 70.49 -12.02 -4.45
C VAL A 77 71.84 -12.75 -4.53
N GLU A 78 71.81 -14.08 -4.59
CA GLU A 78 72.97 -14.90 -4.87
C GLU A 78 73.10 -15.08 -6.39
N THR A 79 74.34 -14.87 -6.83
CA THR A 79 74.80 -14.85 -8.20
C THR A 79 74.75 -16.23 -8.84
N GLU A 80 73.71 -16.57 -9.61
CA GLU A 80 73.81 -17.72 -10.52
C GLU A 80 73.15 -17.46 -11.89
N GLU A 81 73.98 -17.64 -12.92
CA GLU A 81 73.76 -17.97 -14.35
C GLU A 81 72.68 -17.25 -15.20
N GLU A 82 71.87 -16.34 -14.67
CA GLU A 82 70.91 -15.56 -15.47
C GLU A 82 71.57 -14.31 -16.09
N GLY A 83 71.26 -14.04 -17.37
CA GLY A 83 71.83 -12.90 -18.09
C GLY A 83 71.49 -11.56 -17.41
N TYR A 84 72.50 -10.68 -17.25
CA TYR A 84 72.34 -9.37 -16.58
C TYR A 84 71.14 -8.53 -17.08
N ALA A 85 70.73 -8.71 -18.33
CA ALA A 85 69.59 -8.01 -18.93
C ALA A 85 68.21 -8.45 -18.38
N THR A 86 68.00 -9.73 -18.05
CA THR A 86 66.73 -10.17 -17.42
C THR A 86 66.67 -9.72 -15.97
N VAL A 87 67.80 -9.84 -15.26
CA VAL A 87 67.94 -9.41 -13.86
C VAL A 87 67.72 -7.91 -13.69
N ALA A 88 68.14 -7.11 -14.68
CA ALA A 88 67.99 -5.67 -14.71
C ALA A 88 66.53 -5.20 -14.67
N VAL A 89 65.68 -5.77 -15.54
CA VAL A 89 64.24 -5.42 -15.62
C VAL A 89 63.52 -5.81 -14.33
N GLU A 90 63.89 -6.94 -13.71
CA GLU A 90 63.34 -7.35 -12.42
C GLU A 90 63.71 -6.41 -11.27
N ILE A 91 64.96 -5.93 -11.22
CA ILE A 91 65.39 -4.95 -10.21
C ILE A 91 64.70 -3.60 -10.44
N GLN A 92 64.45 -3.21 -11.68
CA GLN A 92 63.70 -2.01 -12.03
C GLN A 92 62.25 -2.06 -11.51
N ASN A 93 61.55 -3.18 -11.71
CA ASN A 93 60.22 -3.38 -11.13
C ASN A 93 60.22 -3.37 -9.60
N LEU A 94 61.25 -3.96 -8.99
CA LEU A 94 61.41 -3.93 -7.55
C LEU A 94 61.64 -2.50 -7.03
N LEU A 95 62.45 -1.70 -7.72
CA LEU A 95 62.67 -0.28 -7.41
C LEU A 95 61.38 0.54 -7.51
N ALA A 96 60.57 0.29 -8.54
CA ALA A 96 59.27 0.94 -8.71
C ALA A 96 58.33 0.65 -7.53
N VAL A 97 58.19 -0.63 -7.14
CA VAL A 97 57.37 -1.06 -5.99
C VAL A 97 57.84 -0.40 -4.69
N MET A 98 59.16 -0.29 -4.53
CA MET A 98 59.77 0.35 -3.38
C MET A 98 59.61 1.87 -3.38
N ALA A 99 59.62 2.51 -4.54
CA ALA A 99 59.35 3.93 -4.69
C ALA A 99 57.90 4.27 -4.31
N VAL A 100 56.92 3.45 -4.75
CA VAL A 100 55.53 3.57 -4.31
C VAL A 100 55.42 3.40 -2.79
N ARG A 101 56.06 2.37 -2.22
CA ARG A 101 56.07 2.18 -0.75
C ARG A 101 56.65 3.38 -0.01
N ALA A 102 57.77 3.93 -0.51
CA ALA A 102 58.39 5.12 0.08
C ALA A 102 57.47 6.35 -0.02
N LEU A 103 56.78 6.53 -1.15
CA LEU A 103 55.79 7.59 -1.35
C LEU A 103 54.64 7.47 -0.33
N CYS A 104 54.05 6.27 -0.20
CA CYS A 104 52.98 6.01 0.76
C CYS A 104 53.40 6.32 2.20
N ARG A 105 54.65 6.02 2.58
CA ARG A 105 55.16 6.37 3.92
C ARG A 105 55.48 7.85 4.09
N LEU A 106 55.96 8.53 3.05
CA LEU A 106 56.14 9.99 3.12
C LEU A 106 54.82 10.72 3.28
N GLY A 107 53.74 10.18 2.71
CA GLY A 107 52.36 10.69 2.84
C GLY A 107 51.63 10.24 4.11
N GLY A 108 52.12 9.18 4.78
CA GLY A 108 51.38 8.57 5.90
C GLY A 108 50.06 7.94 5.45
N LEU A 109 50.07 7.30 4.27
CA LEU A 109 48.85 6.77 3.64
C LEU A 109 48.42 5.40 4.20
N PHE A 110 49.32 4.66 4.85
CA PHE A 110 48.99 3.33 5.38
C PHE A 110 48.01 3.41 6.55
N ILE A 111 47.09 2.44 6.62
CA ILE A 111 46.09 2.28 7.68
C ILE A 111 46.78 2.15 9.06
N ASP A 112 46.14 2.70 10.09
CA ASP A 112 46.60 2.62 11.48
C ASP A 112 46.79 1.18 11.95
N GLY A 113 47.94 0.89 12.57
CA GLY A 113 48.30 -0.45 13.06
C GLY A 113 49.10 -1.31 12.06
N SER A 114 49.36 -0.82 10.85
CA SER A 114 50.28 -1.47 9.90
C SER A 114 51.75 -1.35 10.33
N GLU A 115 52.57 -2.38 10.08
CA GLU A 115 54.04 -2.32 10.28
C GLU A 115 54.71 -1.19 9.48
N LEU A 116 54.07 -0.75 8.39
CA LEU A 116 54.54 0.31 7.51
C LEU A 116 53.95 1.68 7.82
N GLN A 117 53.23 1.85 8.93
CA GLN A 117 52.64 3.13 9.35
C GLN A 117 53.71 4.23 9.49
N SER A 118 53.28 5.47 9.24
CA SER A 118 54.05 6.70 9.40
C SER A 118 53.10 7.90 9.59
N PRO A 119 53.56 9.03 10.16
CA PRO A 119 52.70 10.18 10.41
C PRO A 119 52.05 10.72 9.13
N PRO A 120 50.79 11.22 9.19
CA PRO A 120 50.09 11.77 8.04
C PRO A 120 50.77 13.06 7.56
N ASN A 121 50.91 13.22 6.25
CA ASN A 121 51.52 14.40 5.64
C ASN A 121 50.60 14.96 4.56
N ALA A 122 49.81 15.99 4.93
CA ALA A 122 48.82 16.61 4.06
C ALA A 122 49.42 17.17 2.76
N LEU A 123 50.64 17.72 2.81
CA LEU A 123 51.32 18.25 1.63
C LEU A 123 51.57 17.13 0.60
N VAL A 124 52.09 15.99 1.04
CA VAL A 124 52.36 14.86 0.14
C VAL A 124 51.04 14.32 -0.42
N LYS A 125 49.99 14.21 0.40
CA LYS A 125 48.66 13.76 -0.07
C LYS A 125 48.12 14.71 -1.15
N GLN A 126 48.18 16.02 -0.96
CA GLN A 126 47.75 17.01 -1.97
C GLN A 126 48.55 16.91 -3.28
N VAL A 127 49.87 16.73 -3.19
CA VAL A 127 50.73 16.56 -4.37
C VAL A 127 50.38 15.28 -5.13
N VAL A 128 50.18 14.18 -4.40
CA VAL A 128 49.82 12.88 -4.97
C VAL A 128 48.44 12.94 -5.62
N ASP A 129 47.45 13.57 -4.98
CA ASP A 129 46.10 13.74 -5.51
C ASP A 129 46.09 14.62 -6.78
N ALA A 130 46.89 15.68 -6.82
CA ALA A 130 46.98 16.53 -8.01
C ALA A 130 47.67 15.82 -9.18
N LEU A 131 48.76 15.09 -8.93
CA LEU A 131 49.54 14.45 -9.99
C LEU A 131 48.97 13.13 -10.51
N MET A 132 48.11 12.46 -9.74
CA MET A 132 47.52 11.18 -10.15
C MET A 132 46.00 11.22 -10.25
N THR A 133 45.34 12.32 -9.85
CA THR A 133 43.92 12.37 -9.48
C THR A 133 43.62 11.66 -8.15
N PRO A 134 42.60 12.10 -7.39
CA PRO A 134 42.22 11.45 -6.12
C PRO A 134 41.85 9.97 -6.25
N ASN A 135 41.24 9.57 -7.36
CA ASN A 135 40.77 8.20 -7.54
C ASN A 135 41.94 7.23 -7.78
N LEU A 136 42.92 7.61 -8.60
CA LEU A 136 44.14 6.81 -8.77
C LEU A 136 45.01 6.83 -7.51
N SER A 137 45.10 7.97 -6.82
CA SER A 137 45.86 8.05 -5.56
C SER A 137 45.25 7.17 -4.46
N GLY A 138 43.93 6.99 -4.45
CA GLY A 138 43.24 6.05 -3.57
C GLY A 138 43.71 4.60 -3.77
N LEU A 139 44.08 4.22 -5.01
CA LEU A 139 44.59 2.88 -5.33
C LEU A 139 46.00 2.62 -4.76
N LEU A 140 46.70 3.63 -4.23
CA LEU A 140 47.94 3.42 -3.48
C LEU A 140 47.73 2.62 -2.18
N LEU A 141 46.48 2.54 -1.70
CA LEU A 141 46.08 1.79 -0.52
C LEU A 141 45.82 0.30 -0.78
N LEU A 142 45.90 -0.14 -2.05
CA LEU A 142 45.78 -1.55 -2.39
C LEU A 142 46.80 -2.39 -1.63
N SER A 143 46.41 -3.62 -1.29
CA SER A 143 47.26 -4.56 -0.54
C SER A 143 48.57 -4.87 -1.29
N SER A 144 48.56 -4.75 -2.62
CA SER A 144 49.72 -4.95 -3.47
C SER A 144 50.06 -3.70 -4.29
N HIS A 145 51.22 -3.10 -4.03
CA HIS A 145 51.73 -2.01 -4.89
C HIS A 145 52.02 -2.48 -6.33
N HIS A 146 52.18 -3.79 -6.56
CA HIS A 146 52.29 -4.34 -7.93
C HIS A 146 50.99 -4.15 -8.69
N GLU A 147 49.85 -4.42 -8.05
CA GLU A 147 48.53 -4.25 -8.66
C GLU A 147 48.26 -2.77 -8.97
N PHE A 148 48.61 -1.87 -8.05
CA PHE A 148 48.61 -0.43 -8.32
C PHE A 148 49.47 -0.08 -9.54
N LEU A 149 50.69 -0.60 -9.65
CA LEU A 149 51.58 -0.30 -10.78
C LEU A 149 51.06 -0.85 -12.10
N LYS A 150 50.41 -2.02 -12.10
CA LYS A 150 49.73 -2.56 -13.28
C LYS A 150 48.61 -1.64 -13.74
N ILE A 151 47.79 -1.12 -12.81
CA ILE A 151 46.73 -0.15 -13.14
C ILE A 151 47.36 1.18 -13.61
N PHE A 152 48.39 1.66 -12.92
CA PHE A 152 49.11 2.89 -13.27
C PHE A 152 49.75 2.81 -14.66
N HIS A 153 50.14 1.65 -15.16
CA HIS A 153 50.70 1.50 -16.51
C HIS A 153 49.68 1.00 -17.54
N GLY A 154 48.49 0.62 -17.11
CA GLY A 154 47.40 0.15 -17.96
C GLY A 154 46.52 1.28 -18.49
N GLU A 155 45.51 0.91 -19.27
CA GLU A 155 44.44 1.81 -19.73
C GLU A 155 43.19 1.57 -18.89
N CYS A 156 42.61 2.62 -18.33
CA CYS A 156 41.37 2.54 -17.58
C CYS A 156 40.49 3.75 -17.92
N GLU A 157 39.31 3.48 -18.47
CA GLU A 157 38.27 4.48 -18.68
C GLU A 157 36.96 3.94 -18.11
N SER A 158 36.65 4.39 -16.90
CA SER A 158 35.45 4.01 -16.17
C SER A 158 34.84 5.23 -15.48
N TYR A 159 33.65 5.05 -14.91
CA TYR A 159 33.01 6.10 -14.12
C TYR A 159 33.75 6.46 -12.83
N THR A 160 34.70 5.63 -12.36
CA THR A 160 35.54 5.92 -11.19
C THR A 160 36.94 6.36 -11.56
N LEU A 161 37.47 6.01 -12.74
CA LEU A 161 38.85 6.33 -13.10
C LEU A 161 39.00 6.53 -14.60
N PHE A 162 39.50 7.71 -14.98
CA PHE A 162 40.13 7.96 -16.27
C PHE A 162 41.64 7.97 -16.08
N TRP A 163 42.32 7.06 -16.74
CA TRP A 163 43.77 6.96 -16.75
C TRP A 163 44.25 6.30 -18.03
N ASN A 164 44.84 7.10 -18.92
CA ASN A 164 45.29 6.64 -20.23
C ASN A 164 46.74 7.05 -20.53
N SER A 165 47.25 6.56 -21.66
CA SER A 165 48.60 6.86 -22.13
C SER A 165 48.88 8.36 -22.31
N GLU A 166 47.89 9.15 -22.72
CA GLU A 166 48.04 10.60 -22.89
C GLU A 166 48.22 11.31 -21.55
N MET A 167 47.40 10.97 -20.55
CA MET A 167 47.53 11.49 -19.19
C MET A 167 48.87 11.11 -18.57
N ARG A 168 49.35 9.87 -18.78
CA ARG A 168 50.68 9.45 -18.34
C ARG A 168 51.79 10.28 -18.97
N GLN A 169 51.69 10.54 -20.27
CA GLN A 169 52.64 11.38 -20.97
C GLN A 169 52.62 12.83 -20.43
N GLU A 170 51.44 13.38 -20.17
CA GLU A 170 51.26 14.71 -19.56
C GLU A 170 51.92 14.79 -18.17
N LEU A 171 51.66 13.80 -17.31
CA LEU A 171 52.31 13.68 -16.00
C LEU A 171 53.83 13.63 -16.14
N MET A 172 54.35 12.80 -17.04
CA MET A 172 55.80 12.63 -17.21
C MET A 172 56.47 13.87 -17.82
N ASN A 173 55.77 14.62 -18.68
CA ASN A 173 56.24 15.91 -19.17
C ASN A 173 56.38 16.94 -18.03
N PHE A 174 55.51 16.86 -17.02
CA PHE A 174 55.58 17.70 -15.83
C PHE A 174 56.65 17.25 -14.83
N VAL A 175 56.79 15.94 -14.58
CA VAL A 175 57.69 15.37 -13.56
C VAL A 175 59.15 15.30 -14.02
N SER A 176 59.42 14.92 -15.27
CA SER A 176 60.78 14.59 -15.74
C SER A 176 61.79 15.74 -15.63
N PRO A 177 61.44 17.01 -15.96
CA PRO A 177 62.36 18.13 -15.79
C PRO A 177 62.71 18.37 -14.31
N ARG A 178 61.74 18.21 -13.41
CA ARG A 178 61.91 18.40 -11.95
C ARG A 178 62.71 17.26 -11.31
N ALA A 179 62.47 16.04 -11.77
CA ALA A 179 63.22 14.85 -11.35
C ALA A 179 64.66 14.81 -11.93
N SER A 180 65.03 15.70 -12.83
CA SER A 180 66.41 15.82 -13.32
C SER A 180 67.29 16.67 -12.39
N VAL A 181 66.68 17.37 -11.41
CA VAL A 181 67.41 18.12 -10.38
C VAL A 181 67.77 17.19 -9.22
N GLU A 182 69.05 17.15 -8.85
CA GLU A 182 69.51 16.33 -7.71
C GLU A 182 68.99 16.88 -6.36
N PRO A 183 68.34 16.06 -5.51
CA PRO A 183 67.95 16.42 -4.15
C PRO A 183 69.17 16.78 -3.30
N ALA A 184 69.23 18.02 -2.83
CA ALA A 184 70.24 18.49 -1.90
C ALA A 184 69.62 18.89 -0.56
N MET A 185 70.36 18.75 0.54
CA MET A 185 69.93 19.17 1.88
C MET A 185 69.70 20.69 1.98
N THR A 186 70.24 21.46 1.03
CA THR A 186 70.08 22.92 0.91
C THR A 186 68.88 23.32 0.06
N THR A 187 68.26 22.37 -0.67
CA THR A 187 67.10 22.62 -1.50
C THR A 187 65.87 22.81 -0.61
N ASN A 188 65.03 23.78 -0.95
CA ASN A 188 63.72 23.99 -0.33
C ASN A 188 62.66 23.96 -1.42
N GLU A 189 62.31 22.76 -1.86
CA GLU A 189 61.32 22.51 -2.91
C GLU A 189 59.93 22.96 -2.46
N GLN A 190 59.30 23.80 -3.28
CA GLN A 190 57.92 24.24 -3.09
C GLN A 190 57.04 23.52 -4.11
N TYR A 191 56.14 22.66 -3.62
CA TYR A 191 55.26 21.86 -4.48
C TYR A 191 54.00 22.61 -4.95
N VAL A 192 53.99 23.94 -4.91
CA VAL A 192 52.82 24.76 -5.27
C VAL A 192 52.37 24.50 -6.70
N ASP A 193 53.31 24.41 -7.65
CA ASP A 193 53.00 24.08 -9.05
C ASP A 193 52.44 22.66 -9.19
N ALA A 194 52.91 21.72 -8.37
CA ALA A 194 52.44 20.34 -8.36
C ALA A 194 50.97 20.27 -7.91
N ILE A 195 50.65 21.02 -6.86
CA ILE A 195 49.31 21.08 -6.27
C ILE A 195 48.32 21.75 -7.23
N LYS A 196 48.79 22.72 -8.03
CA LYS A 196 48.01 23.41 -9.07
C LYS A 196 47.89 22.62 -10.39
N PHE A 197 48.63 21.53 -10.55
CA PHE A 197 48.63 20.73 -11.78
C PHE A 197 47.25 20.13 -12.04
N ARG A 198 46.76 20.24 -13.29
CA ARG A 198 45.49 19.64 -13.74
C ARG A 198 45.68 19.06 -15.12
N PHE A 199 45.12 17.88 -15.35
CA PHE A 199 45.18 17.20 -16.64
C PHE A 199 44.30 17.94 -17.66
N MET A 200 44.83 18.13 -18.87
CA MET A 200 44.07 18.69 -19.99
C MET A 200 43.01 17.70 -20.48
N TYR A 201 43.29 16.40 -20.45
CA TYR A 201 42.33 15.36 -20.87
C TYR A 201 41.04 15.38 -20.02
N LEU A 202 41.13 15.82 -18.76
CA LEU A 202 40.00 15.89 -17.85
C LEU A 202 39.35 17.28 -17.80
N ALA A 203 39.80 18.23 -18.63
CA ALA A 203 39.44 19.63 -18.52
C ALA A 203 37.93 19.88 -18.72
N ASP A 204 37.32 19.15 -19.64
CA ASP A 204 35.93 19.34 -20.07
C ASP A 204 34.99 18.21 -19.57
N LEU A 205 35.50 17.26 -18.78
CA LEU A 205 34.69 16.13 -18.28
C LEU A 205 33.88 16.51 -17.04
N PHE A 206 32.58 16.21 -17.07
CA PHE A 206 31.69 16.47 -15.93
C PHE A 206 31.94 15.48 -14.78
N TYR A 207 32.46 16.00 -13.67
CA TYR A 207 32.93 15.22 -12.53
C TYR A 207 32.37 15.77 -11.21
N VAL A 208 31.72 14.92 -10.43
CA VAL A 208 31.12 15.27 -9.14
C VAL A 208 31.27 14.12 -8.16
N GLY A 209 31.65 14.39 -6.91
CA GLY A 209 31.59 13.40 -5.85
C GLY A 209 32.53 12.20 -6.00
N GLY A 210 33.58 12.33 -6.80
CA GLY A 210 34.48 11.21 -7.11
C GLY A 210 34.18 10.49 -8.42
N LEU A 211 33.09 10.84 -9.12
CA LEU A 211 32.59 10.07 -10.26
C LEU A 211 32.46 10.92 -11.52
N TYR A 212 32.69 10.29 -12.67
CA TYR A 212 32.46 10.87 -14.00
C TYR A 212 31.01 10.60 -14.42
N ILE A 213 30.18 11.63 -14.43
CA ILE A 213 28.72 11.50 -14.42
C ILE A 213 28.18 10.82 -15.69
N GLU A 214 28.68 11.19 -16.88
CA GLU A 214 28.19 10.62 -18.13
C GLU A 214 28.48 9.11 -18.25
N MET A 215 29.69 8.69 -17.85
CA MET A 215 30.08 7.28 -17.83
C MET A 215 29.31 6.49 -16.77
N LEU A 216 29.02 7.12 -15.63
CA LEU A 216 28.21 6.54 -14.57
C LEU A 216 26.79 6.28 -15.08
N MET A 217 26.17 7.28 -15.70
CA MET A 217 24.84 7.15 -16.29
C MET A 217 24.79 6.04 -17.34
N GLY A 218 25.77 5.98 -18.24
CA GLY A 218 25.88 4.90 -19.22
C GLY A 218 25.90 3.51 -18.57
N SER A 219 26.65 3.38 -17.47
CA SER A 219 26.73 2.13 -16.70
C SER A 219 25.42 1.81 -15.98
N LEU A 220 24.79 2.80 -15.34
CA LEU A 220 23.52 2.64 -14.64
C LEU A 220 22.38 2.25 -15.59
N LEU A 221 22.32 2.85 -16.79
CA LEU A 221 21.31 2.51 -17.81
C LEU A 221 21.44 1.07 -18.32
N VAL A 222 22.66 0.53 -18.38
CA VAL A 222 22.88 -0.89 -18.73
C VAL A 222 22.34 -1.77 -17.61
N ILE A 223 22.60 -1.41 -16.35
CA ILE A 223 22.14 -2.15 -15.18
C ILE A 223 20.61 -2.15 -15.10
N GLU A 224 19.98 -0.97 -15.23
CA GLU A 224 18.53 -0.80 -15.23
C GLU A 224 17.84 -1.72 -16.26
N LYS A 225 18.40 -1.83 -17.47
CA LYS A 225 17.87 -2.69 -18.54
C LYS A 225 18.15 -4.18 -18.34
N SER A 226 19.18 -4.53 -17.56
CA SER A 226 19.66 -5.91 -17.46
C SER A 226 18.77 -6.83 -16.61
N MET A 227 17.87 -6.26 -15.78
CA MET A 227 17.04 -6.99 -14.80
C MET A 227 17.85 -7.86 -13.80
N VAL A 228 19.19 -7.70 -13.75
CA VAL A 228 20.08 -8.35 -12.79
C VAL A 228 20.18 -7.46 -11.54
N PRO A 229 20.23 -8.02 -10.31
CA PRO A 229 20.45 -7.23 -9.11
C PRO A 229 21.72 -6.37 -9.23
N ALA A 230 21.57 -5.05 -9.09
CA ALA A 230 22.68 -4.12 -9.22
C ALA A 230 23.74 -4.39 -8.14
N PRO A 231 25.04 -4.46 -8.49
CA PRO A 231 26.11 -4.56 -7.50
C PRO A 231 26.35 -3.19 -6.85
N ILE A 232 25.42 -2.77 -5.97
CA ILE A 232 25.38 -1.41 -5.40
C ILE A 232 26.71 -1.01 -4.76
N ALA A 233 27.39 -1.95 -4.09
CA ALA A 233 28.68 -1.72 -3.44
C ALA A 233 29.83 -1.36 -4.42
N GLU A 234 29.69 -1.74 -5.70
CA GLU A 234 30.71 -1.53 -6.74
C GLU A 234 30.45 -0.25 -7.57
N LEU A 235 29.30 0.40 -7.39
CA LEU A 235 28.92 1.61 -8.15
C LEU A 235 29.62 2.89 -7.66
N GLY A 236 30.27 2.87 -6.50
CA GLY A 236 30.93 4.05 -5.93
C GLY A 236 29.97 5.15 -5.46
N LEU A 237 28.67 4.85 -5.34
CA LEU A 237 27.64 5.78 -4.86
C LEU A 237 27.75 5.99 -3.35
N THR A 238 28.65 6.86 -2.92
CA THR A 238 28.89 7.16 -1.50
C THR A 238 28.02 8.30 -0.99
N GLU A 239 27.96 8.49 0.34
CA GLU A 239 27.31 9.66 0.96
C GLU A 239 27.94 10.98 0.50
N THR A 240 29.27 11.01 0.30
CA THR A 240 29.97 12.18 -0.24
C THR A 240 29.54 12.48 -1.66
N PHE A 241 29.34 11.44 -2.48
CA PHE A 241 28.83 11.61 -3.84
C PHE A 241 27.46 12.27 -3.85
N PHE A 242 26.49 11.76 -3.07
CA PHE A 242 25.16 12.36 -3.02
C PHE A 242 25.18 13.78 -2.48
N LYS A 243 25.96 14.05 -1.44
CA LYS A 243 26.10 15.41 -0.89
C LYS A 243 26.61 16.40 -1.93
N GLU A 244 27.65 16.06 -2.67
CA GLU A 244 28.19 16.91 -3.73
C GLU A 244 27.25 17.02 -4.92
N LEU A 245 26.58 15.92 -5.30
CA LEU A 245 25.59 15.91 -6.38
C LEU A 245 24.41 16.82 -6.07
N PHE A 246 23.82 16.72 -4.86
CA PHE A 246 22.72 17.60 -4.46
C PHE A 246 23.16 19.06 -4.39
N SER A 247 24.34 19.33 -3.83
CA SER A 247 24.89 20.69 -3.80
C SER A 247 25.08 21.25 -5.21
N PHE A 248 25.60 20.44 -6.14
CA PHE A 248 25.78 20.84 -7.53
C PHE A 248 24.45 21.05 -8.25
N ILE A 249 23.44 20.20 -8.03
CA ILE A 249 22.10 20.40 -8.61
C ILE A 249 21.47 21.70 -8.09
N ASP A 250 21.72 22.09 -6.84
CA ASP A 250 21.15 23.29 -6.27
C ASP A 250 21.84 24.57 -6.77
N SER A 251 23.18 24.63 -6.65
CA SER A 251 23.97 25.85 -6.91
C SER A 251 24.73 25.87 -8.23
N GLY A 252 24.88 24.73 -8.91
CA GLY A 252 25.75 24.53 -10.08
C GLY A 252 27.24 24.83 -9.84
N GLU A 253 27.64 24.96 -8.58
CA GLU A 253 29.04 25.14 -8.19
C GLU A 253 29.72 23.78 -8.02
N LEU A 254 30.87 23.62 -8.68
CA LEU A 254 31.76 22.48 -8.45
C LEU A 254 32.49 22.64 -7.12
N VAL A 255 32.88 21.52 -6.51
CA VAL A 255 33.72 21.54 -5.30
C VAL A 255 35.16 21.89 -5.67
N TYR A 256 35.66 23.01 -5.12
CA TYR A 256 37.03 23.48 -5.33
C TYR A 256 37.93 23.02 -4.18
N PRO A 257 39.01 22.26 -4.45
CA PRO A 257 40.00 21.93 -3.43
C PRO A 257 40.63 23.19 -2.83
N GLU A 258 40.80 23.23 -1.52
CA GLU A 258 41.45 24.34 -0.83
C GLU A 258 42.93 24.04 -0.57
N PHE A 259 43.78 25.03 -0.85
CA PHE A 259 45.20 24.99 -0.53
C PHE A 259 45.55 26.13 0.41
N VAL A 260 46.24 25.82 1.50
CA VAL A 260 46.74 26.83 2.45
C VAL A 260 48.20 27.10 2.13
N ASN A 261 48.50 28.32 1.73
CA ASN A 261 49.87 28.74 1.45
C ASN A 261 50.72 28.81 2.73
N GLU A 262 52.05 28.91 2.60
CA GLU A 262 52.98 29.06 3.74
C GLU A 262 52.68 30.28 4.63
N GLU A 263 51.96 31.27 4.10
CA GLU A 263 51.51 32.49 4.80
C GLU A 263 50.15 32.33 5.53
N GLY A 264 49.52 31.15 5.45
CA GLY A 264 48.21 30.87 6.06
C GLY A 264 47.00 31.36 5.26
N SER A 265 47.19 31.86 4.04
CA SER A 265 46.10 32.25 3.14
C SER A 265 45.49 31.03 2.44
N VAL A 266 44.16 30.95 2.42
CA VAL A 266 43.40 29.90 1.73
C VAL A 266 43.19 30.29 0.27
N GLN A 267 43.67 29.47 -0.66
CA GLN A 267 43.47 29.60 -2.10
C GLN A 267 42.56 28.46 -2.58
N ARG A 268 41.45 28.80 -3.28
CA ARG A 268 40.62 27.82 -4.00
C ARG A 268 41.33 27.42 -5.29
N LEU A 269 41.54 26.13 -5.46
CA LEU A 269 42.12 25.54 -6.68
C LEU A 269 41.01 25.03 -7.59
N PRO A 270 41.23 25.01 -8.92
CA PRO A 270 40.29 24.37 -9.84
C PRO A 270 40.02 22.90 -9.46
N PRO A 271 38.84 22.35 -9.78
CA PRO A 271 38.55 20.94 -9.56
C PRO A 271 39.53 20.05 -10.34
N TYR A 272 39.65 18.77 -9.96
CA TYR A 272 40.58 17.83 -10.60
C TYR A 272 40.17 17.46 -12.03
N ALA A 273 38.88 17.57 -12.34
CA ALA A 273 38.28 17.40 -13.66
C ALA A 273 37.16 18.45 -13.84
N GLY A 274 36.83 18.78 -15.08
CA GLY A 274 35.77 19.74 -15.41
C GLY A 274 36.14 21.20 -15.13
N TRP A 275 37.43 21.53 -14.98
CA TRP A 275 37.89 22.88 -14.64
C TRP A 275 37.81 23.88 -15.80
N ASN A 276 37.70 23.38 -17.04
CA ASN A 276 37.54 24.19 -18.25
C ASN A 276 36.08 24.21 -18.77
N ILE A 277 35.14 23.63 -18.02
CA ILE A 277 33.72 23.72 -18.37
C ILE A 277 33.25 25.16 -18.15
N ASP A 278 32.66 25.73 -19.20
CA ASP A 278 32.09 27.08 -19.18
C ASP A 278 30.96 27.20 -18.15
N GLU A 279 30.84 28.38 -17.55
CA GLU A 279 29.79 28.64 -16.55
C GLU A 279 28.39 28.41 -17.11
N GLU A 280 28.13 28.81 -18.35
CA GLU A 280 26.85 28.58 -19.03
C GLU A 280 26.53 27.08 -19.16
N GLN A 281 27.51 26.26 -19.53
CA GLN A 281 27.35 24.81 -19.63
C GLN A 281 27.04 24.18 -18.27
N ARG A 282 27.75 24.61 -17.22
CA ARG A 282 27.56 24.09 -15.85
C ARG A 282 26.16 24.39 -15.30
N ILE A 283 25.70 25.63 -15.45
CA ILE A 283 24.40 26.06 -14.90
C ILE A 283 23.21 25.53 -15.72
N THR A 284 23.46 25.05 -16.94
CA THR A 284 22.42 24.56 -17.85
C THR A 284 22.45 23.06 -18.04
N LEU A 285 23.19 22.56 -19.03
CA LEU A 285 23.19 21.17 -19.47
C LEU A 285 23.71 20.23 -18.37
N ASP A 286 24.81 20.56 -17.69
CA ASP A 286 25.37 19.65 -16.67
C ASP A 286 24.45 19.51 -15.45
N ARG A 287 23.71 20.56 -15.10
CA ARG A 287 22.69 20.52 -14.05
C ARG A 287 21.56 19.56 -14.40
N VAL A 288 21.07 19.60 -15.65
CA VAL A 288 20.07 18.63 -16.16
C VAL A 288 20.66 17.22 -16.18
N THR A 289 21.91 17.06 -16.60
CA THR A 289 22.64 15.77 -16.59
C THR A 289 22.79 15.21 -15.18
N ALA A 290 23.08 16.05 -14.18
CA ALA A 290 23.15 15.65 -12.78
C ALA A 290 21.80 15.18 -12.23
N LEU A 291 20.70 15.87 -12.56
CA LEU A 291 19.34 15.45 -12.22
C LEU A 291 18.95 14.14 -12.90
N ASN A 292 19.32 13.97 -14.17
CA ASN A 292 19.10 12.74 -14.91
C ASN A 292 19.88 11.57 -14.27
N CYS A 293 21.14 11.81 -13.88
CA CYS A 293 21.93 10.84 -13.14
C CYS A 293 21.27 10.45 -11.81
N LEU A 294 20.72 11.42 -11.06
CA LEU A 294 19.97 11.15 -9.83
C LEU A 294 18.73 10.28 -10.11
N SER A 295 17.96 10.60 -11.15
CA SER A 295 16.76 9.85 -11.54
C SER A 295 17.08 8.40 -11.92
N ILE A 296 18.11 8.17 -12.73
CA ILE A 296 18.56 6.82 -13.11
C ILE A 296 19.11 6.08 -11.88
N ALA A 297 19.92 6.74 -11.04
CA ALA A 297 20.44 6.16 -9.80
C ALA A 297 19.31 5.77 -8.83
N THR A 298 18.22 6.53 -8.79
CA THR A 298 17.03 6.23 -7.99
C THR A 298 16.33 4.97 -8.49
N SER A 299 16.27 4.78 -9.81
CA SER A 299 15.67 3.57 -10.40
C SER A 299 16.54 2.32 -10.15
N VAL A 300 17.87 2.46 -10.14
CA VAL A 300 18.81 1.34 -9.93
C VAL A 300 19.04 1.01 -8.46
N ALA A 301 19.13 2.02 -7.59
CA ALA A 301 19.47 1.88 -6.17
C ALA A 301 18.56 2.75 -5.26
N PRO A 302 17.23 2.53 -5.28
CA PRO A 302 16.24 3.40 -4.64
C PRO A 302 16.48 3.62 -3.14
N THR A 303 16.77 2.56 -2.39
CA THR A 303 16.99 2.62 -0.93
C THR A 303 18.23 3.41 -0.54
N LEU A 304 19.26 3.41 -1.40
CA LEU A 304 20.47 4.18 -1.16
C LEU A 304 20.22 5.68 -1.42
N VAL A 305 19.48 6.01 -2.48
CA VAL A 305 19.11 7.40 -2.77
C VAL A 305 18.17 7.93 -1.68
N GLU A 306 17.16 7.17 -1.29
CA GLU A 306 16.24 7.48 -0.19
C GLU A 306 17.00 7.87 1.07
N LYS A 307 17.91 7.02 1.53
CA LYS A 307 18.70 7.27 2.74
C LYS A 307 19.45 8.60 2.70
N ASN A 308 20.05 8.94 1.56
CA ASN A 308 20.84 10.17 1.42
C ASN A 308 19.98 11.41 1.19
N LEU A 309 18.83 11.27 0.53
CA LEU A 309 17.89 12.37 0.30
C LEU A 309 17.15 12.74 1.59
N VAL A 310 16.63 11.74 2.32
CA VAL A 310 15.92 11.94 3.60
C VAL A 310 16.84 12.52 4.67
N ALA A 311 18.14 12.19 4.66
CA ALA A 311 19.11 12.77 5.58
C ALA A 311 19.47 14.24 5.27
N ASN A 312 18.96 14.82 4.17
CA ASN A 312 19.34 16.15 3.71
C ASN A 312 18.12 17.01 3.31
N ASP A 313 17.60 17.78 4.27
CA ASP A 313 16.46 18.69 4.07
C ASP A 313 16.66 19.65 2.89
N SER A 314 17.89 20.15 2.67
CA SER A 314 18.16 21.05 1.54
C SER A 314 17.98 20.36 0.19
N ALA A 315 18.36 19.08 0.09
CA ALA A 315 18.15 18.28 -1.10
C ALA A 315 16.67 17.97 -1.32
N MET A 316 15.91 17.69 -0.25
CA MET A 316 14.45 17.50 -0.34
C MET A 316 13.76 18.77 -0.84
N LYS A 317 14.04 19.92 -0.22
CA LYS A 317 13.51 21.23 -0.64
C LYS A 317 13.88 21.56 -2.08
N MET A 318 15.12 21.27 -2.49
CA MET A 318 15.58 21.45 -3.87
C MET A 318 14.75 20.63 -4.85
N VAL A 319 14.54 19.33 -4.60
CA VAL A 319 13.76 18.46 -5.50
C VAL A 319 12.31 18.95 -5.62
N LEU A 320 11.68 19.34 -4.50
CA LEU A 320 10.30 19.86 -4.49
C LEU A 320 10.19 21.21 -5.19
N ARG A 321 11.14 22.12 -4.97
CA ARG A 321 11.18 23.45 -5.61
C ARG A 321 11.35 23.36 -7.12
N LEU A 322 12.17 22.43 -7.61
CA LEU A 322 12.42 22.22 -9.05
C LEU A 322 11.21 21.65 -9.81
N LEU A 323 10.12 21.29 -9.12
CA LEU A 323 8.85 20.95 -9.76
C LEU A 323 8.15 22.18 -10.36
N PHE A 324 8.37 23.37 -9.81
CA PHE A 324 7.62 24.58 -10.17
C PHE A 324 8.31 25.43 -11.24
N PRO A 325 7.54 26.15 -12.06
CA PRO A 325 8.08 27.05 -13.07
C PRO A 325 9.02 28.11 -12.47
N PRO A 326 10.01 28.61 -13.22
CA PRO A 326 10.99 29.58 -12.70
C PRO A 326 10.43 30.88 -12.13
N ASP A 327 9.22 31.27 -12.56
CA ASP A 327 8.51 32.48 -12.15
C ASP A 327 7.68 32.28 -10.87
N ASN A 328 7.58 31.06 -10.36
CA ASN A 328 6.86 30.77 -9.12
C ASN A 328 7.62 31.28 -7.87
N GLU A 329 6.87 31.71 -6.85
CA GLU A 329 7.40 32.28 -5.60
C GLU A 329 8.29 31.32 -4.80
N VAL A 330 8.17 30.00 -4.98
CA VAL A 330 9.03 29.01 -4.30
C VAL A 330 10.53 29.23 -4.59
N HIS A 331 10.86 29.83 -5.74
CA HIS A 331 12.23 30.17 -6.14
C HIS A 331 12.77 31.46 -5.48
N GLN A 332 11.93 32.20 -4.75
CA GLN A 332 12.29 33.43 -4.04
C GLN A 332 12.44 33.22 -2.52
N SER A 333 12.31 31.99 -2.03
CA SER A 333 12.45 31.65 -0.62
C SER A 333 13.89 31.88 -0.10
N GLU A 334 14.05 32.09 1.22
CA GLU A 334 15.39 32.23 1.85
C GLU A 334 16.29 31.01 1.55
N ASP A 335 15.69 29.82 1.47
CA ASP A 335 16.35 28.56 1.10
C ASP A 335 16.79 28.52 -0.38
N ALA A 336 16.26 29.41 -1.22
CA ALA A 336 16.57 29.52 -2.65
C ALA A 336 17.54 30.66 -3.00
N GLU A 337 17.97 31.50 -2.04
CA GLU A 337 18.86 32.65 -2.31
C GLU A 337 20.19 32.27 -3.00
N LYS A 338 20.65 31.03 -2.82
CA LYS A 338 21.86 30.49 -3.44
C LYS A 338 21.60 29.58 -4.64
N SER A 339 20.33 29.35 -4.97
CA SER A 339 19.94 28.47 -6.06
C SER A 339 20.07 29.19 -7.40
N LEU A 340 20.53 28.48 -8.41
CA LEU A 340 20.63 29.02 -9.76
C LEU A 340 19.26 29.29 -10.37
N VAL A 341 19.14 30.43 -11.04
CA VAL A 341 17.96 30.80 -11.83
C VAL A 341 17.69 29.74 -12.89
N LEU A 342 16.58 29.01 -12.74
CA LEU A 342 16.14 28.00 -13.68
C LEU A 342 15.62 28.72 -14.95
N THR A 343 16.15 28.41 -16.13
CA THR A 343 15.62 29.01 -17.36
C THR A 343 14.39 28.23 -17.84
N GLN A 344 13.48 28.89 -18.57
CA GLN A 344 12.28 28.23 -19.11
C GLN A 344 12.61 27.03 -20.01
N GLN A 345 13.74 27.06 -20.72
CA GLN A 345 14.16 25.97 -21.61
C GLN A 345 14.61 24.71 -20.84
N LEU A 346 15.13 24.88 -19.62
CA LEU A 346 15.64 23.78 -18.80
C LEU A 346 14.61 23.25 -17.81
N TYR A 347 13.58 24.04 -17.54
CA TYR A 347 12.56 23.71 -16.57
C TYR A 347 11.91 22.35 -16.83
N VAL A 348 11.45 22.10 -18.06
CA VAL A 348 10.73 20.86 -18.40
C VAL A 348 11.59 19.60 -18.16
N PRO A 349 12.83 19.49 -18.70
CA PRO A 349 13.70 18.37 -18.37
C PRO A 349 13.96 18.19 -16.86
N CYS A 350 14.26 19.28 -16.14
CA CYS A 350 14.51 19.21 -14.70
C CYS A 350 13.30 18.65 -13.94
N ARG A 351 12.11 19.19 -14.22
CA ARG A 351 10.85 18.75 -13.61
C ARG A 351 10.59 17.27 -13.86
N LEU A 352 10.78 16.80 -15.10
CA LEU A 352 10.56 15.39 -15.44
C LEU A 352 11.50 14.46 -14.67
N HIS A 353 12.77 14.81 -14.51
CA HIS A 353 13.71 14.02 -13.71
C HIS A 353 13.38 14.04 -12.21
N CYS A 354 12.91 15.18 -11.68
CA CYS A 354 12.41 15.27 -10.30
C CYS A 354 11.17 14.39 -10.10
N ILE A 355 10.18 14.45 -11.01
CA ILE A 355 8.98 13.61 -10.96
C ILE A 355 9.35 12.13 -11.01
N ALA A 356 10.21 11.71 -11.95
CA ALA A 356 10.65 10.32 -12.05
C ALA A 356 11.34 9.84 -10.76
N THR A 357 12.14 10.70 -10.14
CA THR A 357 12.76 10.44 -8.83
C THR A 357 11.70 10.24 -7.74
N LEU A 358 10.75 11.17 -7.63
CA LEU A 358 9.67 11.11 -6.62
C LEU A 358 8.72 9.93 -6.84
N GLN A 359 8.44 9.55 -8.09
CA GLN A 359 7.61 8.38 -8.42
C GLN A 359 8.20 7.09 -7.87
N VAL A 360 9.51 6.91 -7.97
CA VAL A 360 10.19 5.74 -7.39
C VAL A 360 10.26 5.86 -5.87
N LEU A 361 10.70 7.00 -5.34
CA LEU A 361 10.88 7.17 -3.90
C LEU A 361 9.57 7.12 -3.09
N SER A 362 8.45 7.56 -3.65
CA SER A 362 7.11 7.46 -3.02
C SER A 362 6.64 6.03 -2.78
N THR A 363 7.36 5.04 -3.33
CA THR A 363 7.13 3.62 -3.03
C THR A 363 7.79 3.15 -1.72
N LEU A 364 8.67 3.97 -1.15
CA LEU A 364 9.51 3.64 0.00
C LEU A 364 9.01 4.32 1.28
N GLU A 365 9.17 3.67 2.42
CA GLU A 365 8.56 4.06 3.70
C GLU A 365 9.23 5.27 4.37
N ASP A 366 10.57 5.34 4.36
CA ASP A 366 11.32 6.40 5.03
C ASP A 366 11.13 7.73 4.28
N PHE A 367 11.19 7.69 2.94
CA PHE A 367 10.86 8.82 2.08
C PHE A 367 9.43 9.28 2.32
N SER A 368 8.45 8.37 2.30
CA SER A 368 7.05 8.75 2.48
C SER A 368 6.81 9.45 3.82
N THR A 369 7.47 8.99 4.89
CA THR A 369 7.37 9.63 6.20
C THR A 369 7.99 11.02 6.22
N ALA A 370 9.20 11.16 5.67
CA ALA A 370 9.90 12.44 5.62
C ALA A 370 9.19 13.46 4.72
N ALA A 371 8.69 13.03 3.56
CA ALA A 371 8.03 13.91 2.59
C ALA A 371 6.73 14.54 3.14
N LEU A 372 6.00 13.84 4.01
CA LEU A 372 4.82 14.40 4.69
C LEU A 372 5.18 15.57 5.62
N GLU A 373 6.39 15.59 6.21
CA GLU A 373 6.85 16.74 7.03
C GLU A 373 7.03 18.02 6.20
N PHE A 374 7.17 17.90 4.88
CA PHE A 374 7.23 19.01 3.93
C PHE A 374 5.88 19.36 3.31
N GLY A 375 4.78 18.68 3.69
CA GLY A 375 3.46 18.91 3.08
C GLY A 375 3.40 18.51 1.60
N ILE A 376 4.07 17.42 1.22
CA ILE A 376 4.20 16.98 -0.18
C ILE A 376 2.84 16.83 -0.89
N CYS A 377 1.76 16.44 -0.18
CA CYS A 377 0.44 16.29 -0.79
C CYS A 377 -0.06 17.65 -1.32
N ASP A 378 -0.05 18.69 -0.49
CA ASP A 378 -0.49 20.04 -0.88
C ASP A 378 0.37 20.61 -2.00
N ILE A 379 1.69 20.40 -1.93
CA ILE A 379 2.65 20.80 -2.98
C ILE A 379 2.30 20.14 -4.32
N LEU A 380 1.99 18.85 -4.33
CA LEU A 380 1.64 18.12 -5.56
C LEU A 380 0.27 18.54 -6.11
N ILE A 381 -0.68 18.89 -5.26
CA ILE A 381 -1.98 19.44 -5.68
C ILE A 381 -1.79 20.82 -6.32
N GLU A 382 -1.02 21.70 -5.70
CA GLU A 382 -0.67 23.00 -6.28
C GLU A 382 0.04 22.84 -7.63
N LEU A 383 0.96 21.87 -7.73
CA LEU A 383 1.62 21.53 -8.99
C LEU A 383 0.62 21.09 -10.07
N VAL A 384 -0.42 20.34 -9.75
CA VAL A 384 -1.46 19.93 -10.71
C VAL A 384 -2.19 21.15 -11.28
N HIS A 385 -2.51 22.15 -10.44
CA HIS A 385 -3.17 23.37 -10.88
C HIS A 385 -2.27 24.26 -11.76
N ILE A 386 -0.98 24.35 -11.44
CA ILE A 386 -0.02 25.19 -12.18
C ILE A 386 0.47 24.48 -13.46
N CYS A 387 0.68 23.17 -13.38
CA CYS A 387 1.36 22.36 -14.39
C CYS A 387 0.50 21.15 -14.80
N GLN A 388 -0.58 21.44 -15.51
CA GLN A 388 -1.58 20.46 -15.93
C GLN A 388 -1.02 19.29 -16.76
N ASP A 389 0.12 19.44 -17.43
CA ASP A 389 0.72 18.39 -18.24
C ASP A 389 1.26 17.21 -17.42
N VAL A 390 1.67 17.46 -16.17
CA VAL A 390 2.25 16.46 -15.24
C VAL A 390 1.27 16.02 -14.15
N GLY A 391 0.01 16.47 -14.21
CA GLY A 391 -1.00 16.16 -13.20
C GLY A 391 -1.18 14.65 -12.93
N PRO A 392 -1.28 13.78 -13.95
CA PRO A 392 -1.38 12.33 -13.73
C PRO A 392 -0.18 11.74 -12.96
N ASP A 393 1.03 12.24 -13.23
CA ASP A 393 2.25 11.79 -12.55
C ASP A 393 2.27 12.23 -11.08
N ALA A 394 1.88 13.48 -10.80
CA ALA A 394 1.75 14.02 -9.46
C ALA A 394 0.72 13.24 -8.62
N LEU A 395 -0.44 12.93 -9.20
CA LEU A 395 -1.47 12.10 -8.56
C LEU A 395 -0.99 10.65 -8.38
N GLY A 396 -0.17 10.13 -9.30
CA GLY A 396 0.50 8.84 -9.14
C GLY A 396 1.42 8.79 -7.91
N ILE A 397 2.14 9.88 -7.63
CA ILE A 397 2.98 10.00 -6.42
C ILE A 397 2.11 9.98 -5.16
N ILE A 398 1.03 10.78 -5.10
CA ILE A 398 0.10 10.78 -3.95
C ILE A 398 -0.50 9.38 -3.73
N ARG A 399 -0.90 8.70 -4.82
CA ARG A 399 -1.40 7.33 -4.75
C ARG A 399 -0.37 6.39 -4.12
N ASN A 400 0.90 6.46 -4.53
CA ASN A 400 1.95 5.64 -3.95
C ASN A 400 2.11 5.92 -2.44
N LEU A 401 2.03 7.17 -2.00
CA LEU A 401 2.07 7.53 -0.58
C LEU A 401 0.88 6.93 0.20
N CYS A 402 -0.31 6.87 -0.41
CA CYS A 402 -1.50 6.22 0.16
C CYS A 402 -1.43 4.69 0.15
N ALA A 403 -0.58 4.08 -0.69
CA ALA A 403 -0.49 2.63 -0.85
C ALA A 403 0.60 1.97 0.02
N ASN A 404 1.65 2.71 0.40
CA ASN A 404 2.87 2.18 1.03
C ASN A 404 2.97 2.51 2.54
N GLY A 405 4.12 2.21 3.18
CA GLY A 405 4.26 2.11 4.65
C GLY A 405 3.78 3.32 5.48
N ALA A 406 3.85 4.55 4.95
CA ALA A 406 3.36 5.76 5.63
C ALA A 406 1.87 6.09 5.37
N ALA A 407 1.12 5.19 4.72
CA ALA A 407 -0.26 5.40 4.28
C ALA A 407 -1.19 5.93 5.38
N ALA A 408 -1.09 5.44 6.61
CA ALA A 408 -1.95 5.91 7.69
C ALA A 408 -1.82 7.41 7.98
N LYS A 409 -0.60 7.95 7.93
CA LYS A 409 -0.33 9.38 8.12
C LYS A 409 -0.81 10.18 6.92
N CYS A 410 -0.46 9.73 5.71
CA CYS A 410 -0.86 10.38 4.46
C CYS A 410 -2.39 10.46 4.30
N VAL A 411 -3.11 9.34 4.53
CA VAL A 411 -4.58 9.30 4.49
C VAL A 411 -5.18 10.22 5.55
N SER A 412 -4.61 10.25 6.76
CA SER A 412 -5.07 11.15 7.81
C SER A 412 -4.93 12.62 7.40
N GLU A 413 -3.81 13.00 6.79
CA GLU A 413 -3.55 14.36 6.31
C GLU A 413 -4.52 14.74 5.20
N ILE A 414 -4.69 13.89 4.18
CA ILE A 414 -5.64 14.10 3.07
C ILE A 414 -7.07 14.31 3.57
N LEU A 415 -7.52 13.51 4.55
CA LEU A 415 -8.86 13.64 5.12
C LEU A 415 -9.02 14.93 5.94
N GLN A 416 -7.97 15.36 6.65
CA GLN A 416 -7.98 16.55 7.50
C GLN A 416 -7.86 17.85 6.69
N SER A 417 -7.02 17.88 5.67
CA SER A 417 -6.83 19.04 4.79
C SER A 417 -8.00 19.24 3.83
N GLY A 418 -8.78 18.20 3.56
CA GLY A 418 -9.87 18.24 2.60
C GLY A 418 -9.42 18.03 1.14
N VAL A 419 -8.14 17.68 0.91
CA VAL A 419 -7.58 17.43 -0.44
C VAL A 419 -8.37 16.38 -1.23
N TYR A 420 -9.01 15.42 -0.57
CA TYR A 420 -9.86 14.44 -1.26
C TYR A 420 -11.05 15.07 -2.01
N LEU A 421 -11.45 16.30 -1.67
CA LEU A 421 -12.47 17.05 -2.39
C LEU A 421 -12.01 17.43 -3.79
N GLU A 422 -10.71 17.74 -3.97
CA GLU A 422 -10.12 17.98 -5.30
C GLU A 422 -10.20 16.72 -6.17
N PHE A 423 -9.91 15.55 -5.60
CA PHE A 423 -10.04 14.27 -6.30
C PHE A 423 -11.48 14.01 -6.76
N ILE A 424 -12.47 14.35 -5.93
CA ILE A 424 -13.89 14.25 -6.28
C ILE A 424 -14.24 15.27 -7.37
N GLY A 425 -13.75 16.51 -7.25
CA GLY A 425 -13.94 17.58 -8.23
C GLY A 425 -13.43 17.20 -9.61
N TRP A 426 -12.20 16.72 -9.70
CA TRP A 426 -11.61 16.22 -10.95
C TRP A 426 -12.34 14.99 -11.48
N LEU A 427 -12.66 13.99 -10.63
CA LEU A 427 -13.39 12.79 -11.06
C LEU A 427 -14.74 13.11 -11.73
N LEU A 428 -15.46 14.09 -11.20
CA LEU A 428 -16.80 14.48 -11.65
C LEU A 428 -16.81 15.59 -12.70
N LEU A 429 -15.66 16.19 -12.98
CA LEU A 429 -15.50 17.38 -13.82
C LEU A 429 -16.42 18.52 -13.37
N VAL A 430 -16.25 18.97 -12.13
CA VAL A 430 -17.04 20.08 -11.57
C VAL A 430 -16.57 21.41 -12.18
N GLU A 431 -17.47 22.17 -12.83
CA GLU A 431 -17.14 23.41 -13.57
C GLU A 431 -16.42 24.47 -12.72
N GLU A 432 -16.67 24.53 -11.40
CA GLU A 432 -16.00 25.49 -10.50
C GLU A 432 -14.51 25.21 -10.29
N THR A 433 -14.04 24.00 -10.63
CA THR A 433 -12.62 23.64 -10.56
C THR A 433 -11.94 23.58 -11.94
N ILE A 434 -12.67 23.81 -13.04
CA ILE A 434 -12.17 23.60 -14.42
C ILE A 434 -12.66 24.72 -15.35
N VAL A 435 -11.75 25.49 -15.91
CA VAL A 435 -12.06 26.47 -16.98
C VAL A 435 -12.20 25.74 -18.33
N ASP A 436 -13.04 26.23 -19.26
CA ASP A 436 -13.30 25.59 -20.57
C ASP A 436 -12.02 25.18 -21.35
N ASP A 437 -10.96 25.99 -21.28
CA ASP A 437 -9.69 25.74 -21.97
C ASP A 437 -8.83 24.64 -21.30
N GLU A 438 -9.23 24.18 -20.10
CA GLU A 438 -8.53 23.20 -19.26
C GLU A 438 -9.25 21.85 -19.18
N PHE A 439 -10.37 21.70 -19.91
CA PHE A 439 -11.19 20.49 -19.88
C PHE A 439 -10.40 19.22 -20.23
N ASP A 440 -9.59 19.26 -21.30
CA ASP A 440 -8.76 18.13 -21.75
C ASP A 440 -7.69 17.75 -20.71
N ALA A 441 -7.22 18.72 -19.92
CA ALA A 441 -6.31 18.46 -18.81
C ALA A 441 -7.05 17.78 -17.65
N ALA A 442 -8.20 18.33 -17.25
CA ALA A 442 -9.00 17.76 -16.18
C ALA A 442 -9.52 16.35 -16.50
N GLU A 443 -9.85 16.07 -17.77
CA GLU A 443 -10.26 14.73 -18.21
C GLU A 443 -9.18 13.67 -17.93
N ARG A 444 -7.90 14.04 -18.09
CA ARG A 444 -6.76 13.14 -17.80
C ARG A 444 -6.56 12.86 -16.31
N LEU A 445 -7.12 13.68 -15.42
CA LEU A 445 -7.00 13.53 -13.97
C LEU A 445 -8.04 12.56 -13.37
N ARG A 446 -9.16 12.32 -14.06
CA ARG A 446 -10.29 11.53 -13.53
C ARG A 446 -9.88 10.16 -13.01
N ILE A 447 -9.15 9.39 -13.83
CA ILE A 447 -8.70 8.04 -13.47
C ILE A 447 -7.63 8.08 -12.38
N PRO A 448 -6.55 8.89 -12.47
CA PRO A 448 -5.61 9.06 -11.36
C PRO A 448 -6.29 9.44 -10.03
N SER A 449 -7.27 10.34 -10.04
CA SER A 449 -8.05 10.70 -8.85
C SER A 449 -8.85 9.52 -8.30
N ALA A 450 -9.52 8.76 -9.17
CA ALA A 450 -10.22 7.53 -8.78
C ALA A 450 -9.28 6.49 -8.17
N MET A 451 -8.05 6.35 -8.70
CA MET A 451 -7.05 5.45 -8.14
C MET A 451 -6.68 5.83 -6.72
N ILE A 452 -6.47 7.12 -6.43
CA ILE A 452 -6.20 7.57 -5.06
C ILE A 452 -7.39 7.25 -4.16
N LEU A 453 -8.62 7.63 -4.56
CA LEU A 453 -9.83 7.36 -3.79
C LEU A 453 -9.99 5.85 -3.50
N SER A 454 -9.66 4.98 -4.46
CA SER A 454 -9.63 3.53 -4.27
C SER A 454 -8.63 3.10 -3.20
N GLU A 455 -7.42 3.67 -3.16
CA GLU A 455 -6.45 3.36 -2.11
C GLU A 455 -6.95 3.77 -0.72
N LEU A 456 -7.77 4.82 -0.62
CA LEU A 456 -8.37 5.26 0.66
C LEU A 456 -9.45 4.28 1.16
N VAL A 457 -10.25 3.71 0.25
CA VAL A 457 -11.43 2.89 0.61
C VAL A 457 -11.24 1.39 0.47
N LYS A 458 -10.13 0.91 -0.11
CA LYS A 458 -9.87 -0.53 -0.26
C LYS A 458 -9.91 -1.27 1.09
N ASP A 459 -10.29 -2.54 1.06
CA ASP A 459 -10.39 -3.33 2.28
C ASP A 459 -9.00 -3.56 2.91
N GLY A 460 -8.91 -3.32 4.22
CA GLY A 460 -7.65 -3.38 4.96
C GLY A 460 -6.76 -2.13 4.84
N ALA A 461 -7.18 -1.09 4.10
CA ALA A 461 -6.46 0.18 4.11
C ALA A 461 -6.51 0.88 5.48
N PRO A 462 -5.49 1.68 5.83
CA PRO A 462 -5.54 2.55 6.99
C PRO A 462 -6.71 3.53 6.90
N LEU A 463 -7.42 3.75 8.01
CA LEU A 463 -8.56 4.68 8.09
C LEU A 463 -9.64 4.42 7.01
N ASN A 464 -9.82 3.16 6.60
CA ASN A 464 -10.77 2.83 5.53
C ASN A 464 -12.23 3.11 5.91
N ILE A 465 -12.60 2.95 7.18
CA ILE A 465 -13.97 3.22 7.68
C ILE A 465 -14.24 4.72 7.61
N GLU A 466 -13.30 5.54 8.06
CA GLU A 466 -13.36 7.00 8.01
C GLU A 466 -13.40 7.49 6.57
N SER A 467 -12.53 6.95 5.71
CA SER A 467 -12.50 7.27 4.28
C SER A 467 -13.81 6.90 3.59
N ARG A 468 -14.32 5.68 3.79
CA ARG A 468 -15.62 5.26 3.25
C ARG A 468 -16.75 6.17 3.74
N ARG A 469 -16.75 6.56 5.02
CA ARG A 469 -17.75 7.48 5.57
C ARG A 469 -17.67 8.86 4.91
N ALA A 470 -16.48 9.42 4.73
CA ALA A 470 -16.29 10.69 4.06
C ALA A 470 -16.80 10.65 2.62
N LEU A 471 -16.46 9.59 1.86
CA LEU A 471 -16.89 9.42 0.49
C LEU A 471 -18.40 9.14 0.35
N CYS A 472 -19.03 8.43 1.31
CA CYS A 472 -20.48 8.19 1.33
C CYS A 472 -21.33 9.46 1.49
N ARG A 473 -20.73 10.59 1.94
CA ARG A 473 -21.41 11.89 1.95
C ARG A 473 -21.72 12.41 0.55
N PHE A 474 -20.93 11.98 -0.44
CA PHE A 474 -20.99 12.44 -1.82
C PHE A 474 -21.59 11.38 -2.76
N PHE A 475 -21.33 10.10 -2.52
CA PHE A 475 -21.74 9.02 -3.41
C PHE A 475 -22.57 7.95 -2.68
N PRO A 476 -23.53 7.31 -3.37
CA PRO A 476 -24.16 6.09 -2.88
C PRO A 476 -23.12 5.00 -2.54
N PRO A 477 -23.34 4.18 -1.49
CA PRO A 477 -22.41 3.12 -1.08
C PRO A 477 -22.02 2.14 -2.19
N ALA A 478 -22.92 1.85 -3.12
CA ALA A 478 -22.63 0.99 -4.27
C ALA A 478 -21.53 1.57 -5.19
N ILE A 479 -21.53 2.90 -5.41
CA ILE A 479 -20.49 3.56 -6.21
C ILE A 479 -19.15 3.52 -5.47
N ILE A 480 -19.15 3.70 -4.13
CA ILE A 480 -17.92 3.60 -3.32
C ILE A 480 -17.34 2.19 -3.36
N ARG A 481 -18.19 1.15 -3.40
CA ARG A 481 -17.71 -0.22 -3.63
C ARG A 481 -17.05 -0.36 -4.99
N THR A 482 -17.64 0.20 -6.05
CA THR A 482 -17.03 0.18 -7.39
C THR A 482 -15.73 0.98 -7.45
N ILE A 483 -15.61 2.12 -6.74
CA ILE A 483 -14.33 2.84 -6.60
C ILE A 483 -13.28 1.93 -5.96
N ALA A 484 -13.64 1.21 -4.90
CA ALA A 484 -12.71 0.34 -4.18
C ALA A 484 -12.25 -0.88 -5.00
N SER A 485 -13.07 -1.40 -5.91
CA SER A 485 -12.81 -2.66 -6.62
C SER A 485 -12.41 -2.49 -8.09
N CYS A 486 -12.93 -1.47 -8.77
CA CYS A 486 -12.76 -1.26 -10.21
C CYS A 486 -12.58 0.24 -10.56
N PRO A 487 -11.54 0.91 -10.02
CA PRO A 487 -11.33 2.34 -10.24
C PRO A 487 -11.05 2.73 -11.69
N ASP A 488 -10.51 1.83 -12.53
CA ASP A 488 -10.25 2.13 -13.95
C ASP A 488 -11.54 2.35 -14.77
N THR A 489 -12.62 1.67 -14.38
CA THR A 489 -13.91 1.72 -15.09
C THR A 489 -14.92 2.65 -14.43
N ILE A 490 -14.53 3.33 -13.35
CA ILE A 490 -15.50 4.08 -12.52
C ILE A 490 -16.15 5.23 -13.28
N VAL A 491 -15.41 5.87 -14.19
CA VAL A 491 -15.91 6.99 -14.98
C VAL A 491 -17.09 6.54 -15.85
N GLU A 492 -16.93 5.41 -16.55
CA GLU A 492 -18.00 4.81 -17.35
C GLU A 492 -19.17 4.36 -16.47
N TYR A 493 -18.86 3.74 -15.33
CA TYR A 493 -19.87 3.25 -14.39
C TYR A 493 -20.72 4.38 -13.80
N ILE A 494 -20.12 5.48 -13.35
CA ILE A 494 -20.85 6.64 -12.79
C ILE A 494 -21.71 7.29 -13.88
N MET A 495 -21.28 7.31 -15.14
CA MET A 495 -22.04 7.93 -16.23
C MET A 495 -23.17 7.04 -16.76
N ALA A 496 -23.13 5.74 -16.51
CA ALA A 496 -24.19 4.80 -16.88
C ALA A 496 -25.42 4.92 -15.97
N ASP A 497 -26.58 4.51 -16.49
CA ASP A 497 -27.81 4.37 -15.70
C ASP A 497 -27.87 3.00 -15.04
N HIS A 498 -28.20 2.97 -13.76
CA HIS A 498 -28.34 1.77 -12.94
C HIS A 498 -29.72 1.73 -12.29
N LYS A 499 -30.34 0.56 -12.33
CA LYS A 499 -31.56 0.28 -11.59
C LYS A 499 -31.47 -1.15 -11.06
N THR A 500 -30.84 -1.29 -9.90
CA THR A 500 -30.66 -2.54 -9.17
C THR A 500 -31.15 -2.38 -7.73
N PRO A 501 -31.33 -3.48 -6.98
CA PRO A 501 -31.67 -3.40 -5.57
C PRO A 501 -30.71 -2.55 -4.73
N GLU A 502 -29.43 -2.46 -5.09
CA GLU A 502 -28.43 -1.68 -4.33
C GLU A 502 -28.14 -0.28 -4.88
N LEU A 503 -28.59 0.03 -6.11
CA LEU A 503 -28.30 1.31 -6.76
C LEU A 503 -29.41 1.72 -7.73
N VAL A 504 -30.03 2.86 -7.43
CA VAL A 504 -30.83 3.62 -8.38
C VAL A 504 -30.01 4.86 -8.75
N TRP A 505 -29.61 4.92 -10.01
CA TRP A 505 -28.73 5.97 -10.51
C TRP A 505 -29.08 6.30 -11.96
N ASN A 506 -29.42 7.56 -12.22
CA ASN A 506 -29.78 8.01 -13.56
C ASN A 506 -29.35 9.47 -13.75
N ALA A 507 -29.71 10.06 -14.88
CA ALA A 507 -29.36 11.46 -15.18
C ALA A 507 -29.83 12.46 -14.11
N GLU A 508 -31.00 12.24 -13.48
CA GLU A 508 -31.51 13.10 -12.41
C GLU A 508 -30.66 13.01 -11.14
N PHE A 509 -30.28 11.80 -10.73
CA PHE A 509 -29.37 11.57 -9.60
C PHE A 509 -28.00 12.21 -9.83
N ARG A 510 -27.42 12.04 -11.03
CA ARG A 510 -26.15 12.66 -11.41
C ARG A 510 -26.21 14.18 -11.35
N ASN A 511 -27.31 14.77 -11.84
CA ASN A 511 -27.50 16.22 -11.81
C ASN A 511 -27.68 16.73 -10.38
N HIS A 512 -28.46 16.04 -9.55
CA HIS A 512 -28.62 16.38 -8.14
C HIS A 512 -27.30 16.29 -7.37
N GLN A 513 -26.51 15.23 -7.61
CA GLN A 513 -25.18 15.09 -7.04
C GLN A 513 -24.30 16.27 -7.45
N ARG A 514 -24.16 16.52 -8.76
CA ARG A 514 -23.33 17.60 -9.29
C ARG A 514 -23.73 18.95 -8.68
N ASN A 515 -25.02 19.29 -8.70
CA ASN A 515 -25.51 20.55 -8.15
C ASN A 515 -25.26 20.68 -6.64
N SER A 516 -25.42 19.59 -5.89
CA SER A 516 -25.17 19.57 -4.44
C SER A 516 -23.69 19.76 -4.13
N ILE A 517 -22.80 19.14 -4.92
CA ILE A 517 -21.34 19.27 -4.78
C ILE A 517 -20.88 20.68 -5.15
N VAL A 518 -21.34 21.22 -6.27
CA VAL A 518 -21.08 22.61 -6.71
C VAL A 518 -21.49 23.59 -5.61
N ASN A 519 -22.72 23.48 -5.10
CA ASN A 519 -23.19 24.35 -4.01
C ASN A 519 -22.34 24.21 -2.74
N PHE A 520 -21.94 22.99 -2.41
CA PHE A 520 -21.09 22.72 -1.25
C PHE A 520 -19.68 23.31 -1.41
N LEU A 521 -19.02 23.10 -2.55
CA LEU A 521 -17.69 23.61 -2.83
C LEU A 521 -17.69 25.14 -2.84
N ASN A 522 -18.70 25.78 -3.45
CA ASN A 522 -18.90 27.22 -3.34
C ASN A 522 -18.94 27.71 -1.90
N ILE A 523 -19.72 27.05 -1.04
CA ILE A 523 -19.81 27.41 0.38
C ILE A 523 -18.45 27.21 1.03
N TYR A 524 -17.82 26.04 0.83
CA TYR A 524 -16.55 25.66 1.42
C TYR A 524 -15.44 26.65 1.09
N PHE A 525 -15.25 26.98 -0.20
CA PHE A 525 -14.24 27.94 -0.65
C PHE A 525 -14.59 29.40 -0.33
N SER A 526 -15.88 29.76 -0.24
CA SER A 526 -16.30 31.11 0.16
C SER A 526 -16.25 31.33 1.68
N SER A 527 -16.30 30.26 2.48
CA SER A 527 -16.17 30.33 3.94
C SER A 527 -14.71 30.57 4.35
N THR A 528 -14.24 31.81 4.22
CA THR A 528 -12.93 32.27 4.71
C THR A 528 -12.84 32.35 6.25
N SER A 529 -13.83 31.83 6.98
CA SER A 529 -14.00 32.09 8.41
C SER A 529 -14.29 30.80 9.17
N ILE A 530 -13.26 30.35 9.89
CA ILE A 530 -13.29 29.43 11.03
C ILE A 530 -14.48 29.84 11.93
N THR A 531 -15.59 29.12 11.87
CA THR A 531 -16.69 29.28 12.82
C THR A 531 -16.34 28.53 14.10
N GLU A 532 -15.76 29.23 15.08
CA GLU A 532 -15.67 28.74 16.45
C GLU A 532 -17.08 28.63 17.04
N THR A 533 -17.49 27.41 17.41
CA THR A 533 -18.65 27.21 18.28
C THR A 533 -18.25 27.35 19.74
N GLU A 534 -19.16 27.87 20.58
CA GLU A 534 -18.96 28.19 22.00
C GLU A 534 -18.49 27.02 22.89
N ASP A 535 -18.51 25.78 22.39
CA ASP A 535 -18.12 24.55 23.11
C ASP A 535 -16.72 24.00 22.76
N GLY A 536 -15.95 24.67 21.90
CA GLY A 536 -14.58 24.27 21.56
C GLY A 536 -14.43 22.96 20.75
N ASN A 537 -15.55 22.36 20.30
CA ASN A 537 -15.55 21.24 19.37
C ASN A 537 -15.76 21.72 17.93
N PHE A 538 -14.71 21.66 17.12
CA PHE A 538 -14.78 21.93 15.69
C PHE A 538 -15.50 20.77 14.99
N THR A 539 -16.66 21.02 14.37
CA THR A 539 -17.20 20.13 13.33
C THR A 539 -16.92 20.80 11.99
N SER A 540 -16.14 20.15 11.14
CA SER A 540 -15.83 20.69 9.82
C SER A 540 -17.13 20.92 9.04
N VAL A 541 -17.22 21.95 8.20
CA VAL A 541 -18.36 22.15 7.27
C VAL A 541 -18.58 20.91 6.40
N VAL A 542 -17.49 20.17 6.14
CA VAL A 542 -17.52 18.90 5.43
C VAL A 542 -18.17 17.78 6.25
N ASP A 543 -18.12 17.84 7.59
CA ASP A 543 -18.68 16.82 8.47
C ASP A 543 -20.20 16.89 8.60
N SER A 544 -20.78 18.07 8.35
CA SER A 544 -22.22 18.29 8.35
C SER A 544 -22.86 18.15 6.96
N PHE A 545 -22.05 17.99 5.91
CA PHE A 545 -22.52 17.80 4.55
C PHE A 545 -22.83 16.33 4.24
N GLU A 546 -24.02 16.06 3.71
CA GLU A 546 -24.43 14.77 3.16
C GLU A 546 -25.46 15.02 2.05
N ILE A 547 -25.28 14.36 0.90
CA ILE A 547 -26.25 14.46 -0.20
C ILE A 547 -27.41 13.52 0.08
N ASP A 548 -28.58 14.09 0.36
CA ASP A 548 -29.82 13.33 0.49
C ASP A 548 -30.36 12.93 -0.90
N TYR A 549 -30.29 11.63 -1.19
CA TYR A 549 -30.85 11.02 -2.38
C TYR A 549 -32.29 10.49 -2.18
N THR A 550 -32.77 10.42 -0.93
CA THR A 550 -34.08 9.83 -0.60
C THR A 550 -35.25 10.63 -1.17
N GLY A 551 -35.09 11.95 -1.30
CA GLY A 551 -36.08 12.82 -1.93
C GLY A 551 -36.32 12.55 -3.42
N LEU A 552 -35.33 12.02 -4.15
CA LEU A 552 -35.46 11.71 -5.58
C LEU A 552 -36.16 10.36 -5.81
N TYR A 553 -35.90 9.38 -4.95
CA TYR A 553 -36.51 8.06 -5.02
C TYR A 553 -36.95 7.60 -3.62
N PRO A 554 -38.16 7.99 -3.17
CA PRO A 554 -38.66 7.75 -1.82
C PRO A 554 -39.18 6.31 -1.67
N ALA A 555 -38.36 5.32 -2.03
CA ALA A 555 -38.66 3.91 -1.88
C ALA A 555 -38.11 3.38 -0.53
N PRO A 556 -38.78 2.40 0.10
CA PRO A 556 -38.30 1.79 1.33
C PRO A 556 -36.95 1.12 1.11
N MET A 557 -35.97 1.45 1.95
CA MET A 557 -34.65 0.82 1.95
C MET A 557 -34.32 0.22 3.30
N ALA A 558 -33.56 -0.88 3.30
CA ALA A 558 -32.87 -1.37 4.48
C ALA A 558 -31.45 -1.76 4.08
N GLY A 559 -30.44 -1.37 4.87
CA GLY A 559 -29.05 -1.76 4.64
C GLY A 559 -28.51 -1.39 3.24
N ASN A 560 -28.91 -0.24 2.70
CA ASN A 560 -28.59 0.23 1.33
C ASN A 560 -29.21 -0.61 0.20
N VAL A 561 -30.30 -1.33 0.49
CA VAL A 561 -31.05 -2.11 -0.50
C VAL A 561 -32.48 -1.58 -0.60
N TYR A 562 -32.90 -1.20 -1.81
CA TYR A 562 -34.27 -0.85 -2.15
C TYR A 562 -35.15 -2.09 -2.11
N LEU A 563 -36.02 -2.18 -1.10
CA LEU A 563 -36.84 -3.38 -0.84
C LEU A 563 -37.76 -3.68 -2.01
N THR A 564 -38.36 -2.66 -2.63
CA THR A 564 -39.27 -2.87 -3.77
C THR A 564 -38.56 -3.48 -4.97
N LEU A 565 -37.33 -3.05 -5.27
CA LEU A 565 -36.53 -3.60 -6.37
C LEU A 565 -35.98 -4.99 -6.04
N TYR A 566 -35.60 -5.20 -4.77
CA TYR A 566 -35.21 -6.52 -4.29
C TYR A 566 -36.35 -7.53 -4.43
N MET A 567 -37.59 -7.14 -4.12
CA MET A 567 -38.75 -7.99 -4.35
C MET A 567 -39.07 -8.22 -5.84
N GLU A 568 -38.59 -7.38 -6.76
CA GLU A 568 -38.71 -7.63 -8.21
C GLU A 568 -37.67 -8.65 -8.69
N ASP A 569 -36.45 -8.63 -8.13
CA ASP A 569 -35.37 -9.59 -8.39
C ASP A 569 -34.78 -10.15 -7.08
N PRO A 570 -35.45 -11.13 -6.45
CA PRO A 570 -34.99 -11.75 -5.20
C PRO A 570 -33.76 -12.64 -5.40
N THR A 571 -33.30 -12.86 -6.63
CA THR A 571 -32.07 -13.62 -6.91
C THR A 571 -30.84 -12.74 -7.01
N PHE A 572 -31.00 -11.43 -6.81
CA PHE A 572 -29.92 -10.47 -6.87
C PHE A 572 -28.84 -10.79 -5.83
N ASN A 573 -27.60 -10.94 -6.29
CA ASN A 573 -26.47 -11.24 -5.42
C ASN A 573 -26.03 -9.99 -4.65
N LEU A 574 -26.54 -9.84 -3.42
CA LEU A 574 -26.19 -8.75 -2.52
C LEU A 574 -24.72 -8.81 -2.12
N HIS A 575 -24.07 -7.64 -2.05
CA HIS A 575 -22.67 -7.54 -1.65
C HIS A 575 -22.47 -7.82 -0.15
N ASP A 576 -23.37 -7.34 0.69
CA ASP A 576 -23.34 -7.56 2.14
C ASP A 576 -24.71 -8.05 2.65
N PRO A 577 -25.02 -9.35 2.44
CA PRO A 577 -26.30 -9.93 2.82
C PRO A 577 -26.53 -9.96 4.34
N LEU A 578 -25.46 -9.96 5.15
CA LEU A 578 -25.57 -9.96 6.61
C LEU A 578 -25.92 -8.56 7.14
N TYR A 579 -25.27 -7.52 6.62
CA TYR A 579 -25.62 -6.14 6.94
C TYR A 579 -27.05 -5.81 6.51
N PHE A 580 -27.43 -6.19 5.29
CA PHE A 580 -28.81 -6.08 4.81
C PHE A 580 -29.80 -6.73 5.79
N MET A 581 -29.58 -7.99 6.16
CA MET A 581 -30.44 -8.72 7.09
C MET A 581 -30.51 -8.08 8.48
N THR A 582 -29.39 -7.55 8.97
CA THR A 582 -29.32 -6.87 10.27
C THR A 582 -30.18 -5.60 10.26
N CYS A 583 -30.03 -4.76 9.24
CA CYS A 583 -30.84 -3.56 9.06
C CYS A 583 -32.31 -3.88 8.84
N LEU A 584 -32.61 -4.84 7.96
CA LEU A 584 -33.98 -5.25 7.64
C LEU A 584 -34.71 -5.78 8.89
N TRP A 585 -34.03 -6.59 9.70
CA TRP A 585 -34.57 -7.06 10.98
C TRP A 585 -34.76 -5.92 11.98
N SER A 586 -33.84 -4.96 12.05
CA SER A 586 -33.97 -3.76 12.90
C SER A 586 -35.22 -2.96 12.53
N GLU A 587 -35.44 -2.70 11.23
CA GLU A 587 -36.65 -2.04 10.72
C GLU A 587 -37.92 -2.81 11.10
N PHE A 588 -37.88 -4.15 10.96
CA PHE A 588 -38.98 -5.01 11.37
C PHE A 588 -39.29 -4.87 12.87
N GLU A 589 -38.26 -4.90 13.73
CA GLU A 589 -38.45 -4.76 15.18
C GLU A 589 -39.08 -3.41 15.56
N VAL A 590 -38.66 -2.32 14.91
CA VAL A 590 -39.21 -0.97 15.15
C VAL A 590 -40.68 -0.93 14.77
N LEU A 591 -41.01 -1.33 13.53
CA LEU A 591 -42.39 -1.36 13.04
C LEU A 591 -43.28 -2.29 13.87
N PHE A 592 -42.77 -3.47 14.23
CA PHE A 592 -43.49 -4.42 15.08
C PHE A 592 -43.81 -3.80 16.45
N LYS A 593 -42.84 -3.17 17.13
CA LYS A 593 -43.07 -2.55 18.45
C LYS A 593 -44.09 -1.42 18.38
N GLN A 594 -44.08 -0.63 17.30
CA GLN A 594 -45.06 0.43 17.07
C GLN A 594 -46.47 -0.13 16.88
N LEU A 595 -46.61 -1.21 16.11
CA LEU A 595 -47.91 -1.81 15.77
C LEU A 595 -48.43 -2.83 16.80
N ALA A 596 -47.58 -3.42 17.64
CA ALA A 596 -47.94 -4.50 18.56
C ALA A 596 -48.95 -4.08 19.65
N HIS A 597 -49.00 -2.79 19.99
CA HIS A 597 -49.98 -2.23 20.94
C HIS A 597 -51.30 -1.83 20.27
N MET A 598 -51.33 -1.76 18.94
CA MET A 598 -52.54 -1.44 18.19
C MET A 598 -53.48 -2.63 18.17
N THR A 599 -54.71 -2.44 18.65
CA THR A 599 -55.79 -3.43 18.52
C THR A 599 -56.81 -2.94 17.50
N SER A 600 -57.56 -3.85 16.86
CA SER A 600 -58.61 -3.47 15.89
C SER A 600 -59.67 -2.56 16.52
N ALA A 601 -59.93 -2.68 17.82
CA ALA A 601 -60.84 -1.82 18.56
C ALA A 601 -60.27 -0.41 18.77
N LEU A 602 -58.97 -0.29 19.08
CA LEU A 602 -58.29 1.00 19.25
C LEU A 602 -58.20 1.75 17.92
N ARG A 603 -57.83 1.05 16.85
CA ARG A 603 -57.72 1.60 15.49
C ARG A 603 -59.04 2.19 14.99
N ALA A 604 -60.17 1.52 15.25
CA ALA A 604 -61.49 2.00 14.85
C ALA A 604 -61.92 3.32 15.52
N THR A 605 -61.23 3.75 16.58
CA THR A 605 -61.50 5.00 17.30
C THR A 605 -60.54 6.14 16.96
N MET A 606 -59.57 5.90 16.06
CA MET A 606 -58.53 6.87 15.74
C MET A 606 -58.97 7.91 14.69
N PRO A 607 -58.40 9.13 14.75
CA PRO A 607 -58.53 10.11 13.67
C PRO A 607 -58.05 9.55 12.33
N ARG A 608 -58.65 10.01 11.23
CA ARG A 608 -58.34 9.54 9.88
C ARG A 608 -56.86 9.68 9.50
N ALA A 609 -56.21 10.77 9.91
CA ALA A 609 -54.79 10.98 9.61
C ALA A 609 -53.88 9.94 10.30
N ASP A 610 -54.21 9.59 11.56
CA ASP A 610 -53.46 8.58 12.33
C ASP A 610 -53.71 7.17 11.76
N ASP A 611 -54.94 6.88 11.32
CA ASP A 611 -55.27 5.62 10.65
C ASP A 611 -54.56 5.46 9.30
N GLU A 612 -54.42 6.54 8.52
CA GLU A 612 -53.65 6.56 7.28
C GLU A 612 -52.15 6.33 7.54
N MET A 613 -51.59 6.88 8.62
CA MET A 613 -50.21 6.61 9.04
C MET A 613 -50.01 5.14 9.45
N ILE A 614 -50.91 4.61 10.27
CA ILE A 614 -50.88 3.20 10.68
C ILE A 614 -51.03 2.26 9.47
N GLN A 615 -51.84 2.63 8.48
CA GLN A 615 -51.94 1.85 7.26
C GLN A 615 -50.63 1.85 6.45
N ARG A 616 -49.87 2.95 6.46
CA ARG A 616 -48.53 2.97 5.87
C ARG A 616 -47.56 2.07 6.62
N ASP A 617 -47.56 2.12 7.95
CA ASP A 617 -46.72 1.25 8.78
C ASP A 617 -47.06 -0.23 8.58
N ILE A 618 -48.34 -0.56 8.41
CA ILE A 618 -48.80 -1.90 8.04
C ILE A 618 -48.24 -2.32 6.68
N ASN A 619 -48.35 -1.46 5.66
CA ASN A 619 -47.79 -1.77 4.34
C ASN A 619 -46.26 -1.93 4.38
N LEU A 620 -45.56 -1.17 5.25
CA LEU A 620 -44.12 -1.26 5.43
C LEU A 620 -43.70 -2.53 6.17
N ILE A 621 -44.36 -2.89 7.28
CA ILE A 621 -44.05 -4.15 7.99
C ILE A 621 -44.34 -5.37 7.11
N ASP A 622 -45.34 -5.26 6.25
CA ASP A 622 -45.68 -6.29 5.26
C ASP A 622 -44.59 -6.43 4.19
N LEU A 623 -44.02 -5.32 3.71
CA LEU A 623 -42.90 -5.30 2.76
C LEU A 623 -41.60 -5.80 3.40
N VAL A 624 -41.22 -5.24 4.55
CA VAL A 624 -40.03 -5.61 5.31
C VAL A 624 -40.09 -7.07 5.71
N GLY A 625 -41.24 -7.49 6.25
CA GLY A 625 -41.57 -8.88 6.51
C GLY A 625 -41.28 -9.69 5.27
N SER A 626 -41.98 -9.41 4.15
CA SER A 626 -41.86 -10.14 2.88
C SER A 626 -40.46 -10.19 2.28
N SER A 627 -39.58 -9.24 2.61
CA SER A 627 -38.19 -9.20 2.15
C SER A 627 -37.26 -10.16 2.93
N LEU A 628 -37.69 -10.67 4.10
CA LEU A 628 -36.95 -11.67 4.88
C LEU A 628 -37.10 -13.12 4.34
N PHE A 629 -37.76 -13.32 3.19
CA PHE A 629 -38.32 -14.61 2.75
C PHE A 629 -37.38 -15.49 1.90
N GLU A 630 -36.08 -15.22 1.88
CA GLU A 630 -35.17 -15.89 0.96
C GLU A 630 -34.29 -16.98 1.61
N THR A 631 -34.26 -18.15 0.97
CA THR A 631 -33.49 -19.32 1.43
C THR A 631 -31.99 -19.09 1.60
N PRO A 632 -31.28 -18.29 0.78
CA PRO A 632 -29.86 -18.00 0.98
C PRO A 632 -29.57 -17.20 2.25
N LEU A 633 -30.55 -16.42 2.76
CA LEU A 633 -30.39 -15.56 3.93
C LEU A 633 -30.75 -16.28 5.25
N LEU A 634 -31.22 -17.53 5.20
CA LEU A 634 -31.62 -18.29 6.38
C LEU A 634 -30.47 -18.60 7.33
N GLU A 635 -29.25 -18.76 6.82
CA GLU A 635 -28.06 -18.94 7.67
C GLU A 635 -27.79 -17.67 8.48
N ASN A 636 -27.81 -16.50 7.84
CA ASN A 636 -27.69 -15.19 8.49
C ASN A 636 -28.81 -14.97 9.52
N ALA A 637 -30.04 -15.38 9.19
CA ALA A 637 -31.18 -15.28 10.11
C ALA A 637 -30.98 -16.12 11.38
N ALA A 638 -30.40 -17.32 11.25
CA ALA A 638 -30.05 -18.16 12.39
C ALA A 638 -28.93 -17.55 13.24
N GLU A 639 -27.90 -16.98 12.61
CA GLU A 639 -26.80 -16.27 13.28
C GLU A 639 -27.31 -15.08 14.10
N LEU A 640 -28.23 -14.29 13.55
CA LEU A 640 -28.89 -13.16 14.21
C LEU A 640 -29.95 -13.56 15.26
N GLN A 641 -30.16 -14.87 15.47
CA GLN A 641 -31.18 -15.44 16.37
C GLN A 641 -32.61 -14.96 16.07
N ILE A 642 -32.89 -14.55 14.83
CA ILE A 642 -34.21 -14.13 14.36
C ILE A 642 -35.30 -15.15 14.70
N PRO A 643 -35.10 -16.48 14.53
CA PRO A 643 -36.13 -17.46 14.84
C PRO A 643 -36.54 -17.45 16.33
N SER A 644 -35.59 -17.26 17.25
CA SER A 644 -35.86 -17.18 18.69
C SER A 644 -36.62 -15.91 19.04
N LYS A 645 -36.19 -14.77 18.49
CA LYS A 645 -36.89 -13.48 18.67
C LYS A 645 -38.32 -13.52 18.11
N CYS A 646 -38.53 -14.18 16.96
CA CYS A 646 -39.86 -14.42 16.41
C CYS A 646 -40.76 -15.19 17.40
N CYS A 647 -40.22 -16.19 18.12
CA CYS A 647 -40.98 -16.91 19.14
C CYS A 647 -41.40 -16.01 20.31
N GLU A 648 -40.53 -15.08 20.71
CA GLU A 648 -40.83 -14.09 21.76
C GLU A 648 -41.92 -13.11 21.32
N TYR A 649 -41.79 -12.56 20.10
CA TYR A 649 -42.79 -11.68 19.51
C TYR A 649 -44.13 -12.38 19.27
N LEU A 650 -44.11 -13.67 18.90
CA LEU A 650 -45.32 -14.48 18.79
C LEU A 650 -46.01 -14.62 20.16
N ASN A 651 -45.24 -14.85 21.23
CA ASN A 651 -45.79 -14.89 22.58
C ASN A 651 -46.33 -13.53 23.04
N GLN A 652 -45.65 -12.44 22.69
CA GLN A 652 -46.13 -11.09 22.98
C GLN A 652 -47.45 -10.82 22.29
N THR A 653 -47.56 -11.08 20.97
CA THR A 653 -48.78 -10.84 20.20
C THR A 653 -49.99 -11.63 20.71
N VAL A 654 -49.79 -12.90 21.07
CA VAL A 654 -50.86 -13.75 21.65
C VAL A 654 -51.31 -13.21 23.02
N ARG A 655 -50.38 -12.71 23.85
CA ARG A 655 -50.72 -12.15 25.18
C ARG A 655 -51.39 -10.78 25.09
N SER A 656 -50.96 -9.92 24.17
CA SER A 656 -51.45 -8.55 24.04
C SER A 656 -52.66 -8.41 23.11
N GLN A 657 -53.07 -9.48 22.41
CA GLN A 657 -54.07 -9.41 21.33
C GLN A 657 -53.71 -8.34 20.29
N ALA A 658 -52.44 -8.34 19.87
CA ALA A 658 -51.91 -7.40 18.88
C ALA A 658 -52.71 -7.44 17.56
N CYS A 659 -52.60 -6.38 16.76
CA CYS A 659 -53.24 -6.33 15.46
C CYS A 659 -52.82 -7.50 14.55
N GLU A 660 -53.77 -7.91 13.70
CA GLU A 660 -53.63 -9.04 12.77
C GLU A 660 -52.34 -8.98 11.92
N PRO A 661 -51.91 -7.82 11.36
CA PRO A 661 -50.67 -7.74 10.58
C PRO A 661 -49.40 -8.16 11.35
N CYS A 662 -49.28 -7.83 12.65
CA CYS A 662 -48.13 -8.25 13.45
C CYS A 662 -48.10 -9.76 13.66
N VAL A 663 -49.26 -10.37 13.96
CA VAL A 663 -49.38 -11.82 14.14
C VAL A 663 -49.03 -12.52 12.82
N VAL A 664 -49.58 -12.04 11.70
CA VAL A 664 -49.36 -12.61 10.37
C VAL A 664 -47.88 -12.55 9.99
N ASN A 665 -47.21 -11.39 10.08
CA ASN A 665 -45.81 -11.28 9.70
C ASN A 665 -44.88 -12.14 10.55
N VAL A 666 -45.07 -12.19 11.88
CA VAL A 666 -44.24 -13.07 12.75
C VAL A 666 -44.45 -14.54 12.41
N VAL A 667 -45.69 -14.97 12.19
CA VAL A 667 -46.00 -16.35 11.79
C VAL A 667 -45.38 -16.68 10.43
N ARG A 668 -45.39 -15.74 9.48
CA ARG A 668 -44.79 -15.95 8.17
C ARG A 668 -43.26 -16.04 8.23
N ILE A 669 -42.59 -15.12 8.92
CA ILE A 669 -41.13 -15.19 9.11
C ILE A 669 -40.77 -16.52 9.79
N LEU A 670 -41.52 -16.94 10.81
CA LEU A 670 -41.34 -18.23 11.46
C LEU A 670 -41.51 -19.41 10.48
N ARG A 671 -42.49 -19.34 9.57
CA ARG A 671 -42.69 -20.36 8.52
C ARG A 671 -41.48 -20.50 7.62
N VAL A 672 -40.88 -19.40 7.16
CA VAL A 672 -39.67 -19.42 6.33
C VAL A 672 -38.49 -19.97 7.12
N CYS A 673 -38.27 -19.50 8.36
CA CYS A 673 -37.24 -20.02 9.25
C CYS A 673 -37.31 -21.54 9.40
N THR A 674 -38.52 -22.13 9.48
CA THR A 674 -38.67 -23.59 9.58
C THR A 674 -38.33 -24.38 8.31
N MET A 675 -37.93 -23.72 7.21
CA MET A 675 -37.35 -24.39 6.03
C MET A 675 -35.88 -24.79 6.26
N SER A 676 -35.18 -24.09 7.17
CA SER A 676 -33.78 -24.37 7.51
C SER A 676 -33.67 -25.10 8.85
N ARG A 677 -32.96 -26.22 8.83
CA ARG A 677 -32.64 -26.96 10.06
C ARG A 677 -31.79 -26.14 11.04
N THR A 678 -30.95 -25.24 10.53
CA THR A 678 -30.11 -24.35 11.34
C THR A 678 -30.98 -23.36 12.13
N CYS A 679 -31.99 -22.77 11.50
CA CYS A 679 -32.95 -21.89 12.17
C CYS A 679 -33.83 -22.64 13.20
N ILE A 680 -34.22 -23.88 12.91
CA ILE A 680 -34.95 -24.72 13.89
C ILE A 680 -34.07 -25.01 15.11
N THR A 681 -32.78 -25.25 14.88
CA THR A 681 -31.80 -25.45 15.95
C THR A 681 -31.61 -24.19 16.79
N SER A 682 -31.56 -23.01 16.17
CA SER A 682 -31.37 -21.75 16.91
C SER A 682 -32.56 -21.41 17.82
N MET A 683 -33.79 -21.80 17.45
CA MET A 683 -35.01 -21.58 18.28
C MET A 683 -35.27 -22.66 19.34
N GLN A 684 -34.38 -23.64 19.52
CA GLN A 684 -34.63 -24.82 20.35
C GLN A 684 -35.09 -24.48 21.78
N SER A 685 -34.47 -23.49 22.43
CA SER A 685 -34.83 -23.03 23.79
C SER A 685 -36.26 -22.47 23.88
N MET A 686 -36.78 -21.94 22.77
CA MET A 686 -38.09 -21.30 22.66
C MET A 686 -39.17 -22.18 22.02
N CYS A 687 -38.85 -23.40 21.58
CA CYS A 687 -39.76 -24.29 20.86
C CYS A 687 -41.06 -24.57 21.64
N SER A 688 -40.99 -24.74 22.97
CA SER A 688 -42.20 -24.93 23.78
C SER A 688 -43.13 -23.71 23.74
N THR A 689 -42.57 -22.51 23.75
CA THR A 689 -43.33 -21.26 23.66
C THR A 689 -43.93 -21.14 22.26
N ALA A 690 -43.12 -21.39 21.23
CA ALA A 690 -43.55 -21.38 19.83
C ALA A 690 -44.76 -22.30 19.60
N LEU A 691 -44.66 -23.59 19.96
CA LEU A 691 -45.75 -24.55 19.79
C LEU A 691 -47.01 -24.16 20.59
N SER A 692 -46.86 -23.68 21.82
CA SER A 692 -47.99 -23.21 22.63
C SER A 692 -48.70 -22.01 21.98
N CYS A 693 -47.95 -21.06 21.42
CA CYS A 693 -48.50 -19.89 20.74
C CYS A 693 -49.15 -20.25 19.40
N LEU A 694 -48.53 -21.13 18.60
CA LEU A 694 -49.12 -21.63 17.35
C LEU A 694 -50.45 -22.38 17.59
N MET A 695 -50.53 -23.17 18.65
CA MET A 695 -51.79 -23.81 19.08
C MET A 695 -52.87 -22.78 19.44
N ALA A 696 -52.49 -21.69 20.12
CA ALA A 696 -53.41 -20.60 20.46
C ALA A 696 -53.90 -19.83 19.21
N ILE A 697 -53.06 -19.69 18.18
CA ILE A 697 -53.43 -19.04 16.91
C ILE A 697 -54.39 -19.89 16.09
N ILE A 698 -54.18 -21.21 16.03
CA ILE A 698 -55.08 -22.14 15.32
C ILE A 698 -56.48 -22.14 15.96
N ASN A 699 -56.55 -22.08 17.29
CA ASN A 699 -57.79 -22.18 18.05
C ASN A 699 -57.93 -21.02 19.05
N PRO A 700 -58.16 -19.79 18.57
CA PRO A 700 -58.15 -18.57 19.39
C PRO A 700 -59.26 -18.57 20.45
N ILE A 701 -60.37 -19.26 20.18
CA ILE A 701 -61.48 -19.47 21.12
C ILE A 701 -61.62 -20.97 21.33
N ARG A 702 -61.28 -21.47 22.53
CA ARG A 702 -61.39 -22.91 22.84
C ARG A 702 -62.79 -23.45 22.53
N GLY A 703 -62.86 -24.36 21.56
CA GLY A 703 -64.12 -24.99 21.12
C GLY A 703 -64.88 -24.21 20.05
N GLY A 704 -64.33 -23.10 19.56
CA GLY A 704 -64.81 -22.36 18.40
C GLY A 704 -64.29 -22.91 17.06
N PRO A 705 -64.63 -22.25 15.94
CA PRO A 705 -64.08 -22.61 14.63
C PRO A 705 -62.57 -22.35 14.58
N LEU A 706 -61.86 -23.17 13.81
CA LEU A 706 -60.41 -22.99 13.60
C LEU A 706 -60.13 -21.74 12.76
N HIS A 707 -58.93 -21.17 12.93
CA HIS A 707 -58.46 -20.05 12.14
C HIS A 707 -58.41 -20.40 10.64
N CYS A 708 -58.72 -19.46 9.76
CA CYS A 708 -58.77 -19.70 8.31
C CYS A 708 -57.42 -20.17 7.72
N GLU A 709 -56.31 -19.76 8.33
CA GLU A 709 -54.93 -20.10 7.92
C GLU A 709 -54.35 -21.29 8.74
N SER A 710 -55.19 -22.11 9.37
CA SER A 710 -54.74 -23.23 10.22
C SER A 710 -53.85 -24.25 9.50
N ALA A 711 -54.01 -24.41 8.18
CA ALA A 711 -53.16 -25.28 7.37
C ALA A 711 -51.68 -24.86 7.43
N PHE A 712 -51.42 -23.57 7.20
CA PHE A 712 -50.06 -23.01 7.25
C PHE A 712 -49.45 -23.08 8.66
N VAL A 713 -50.23 -22.80 9.69
CA VAL A 713 -49.72 -22.86 11.07
C VAL A 713 -49.36 -24.30 11.46
N LEU A 714 -50.16 -25.29 11.05
CA LEU A 714 -49.84 -26.70 11.24
C LEU A 714 -48.62 -27.14 10.43
N GLU A 715 -48.42 -26.61 9.23
CA GLU A 715 -47.20 -26.87 8.45
C GLU A 715 -45.93 -26.41 9.20
N ILE A 716 -45.94 -25.24 9.83
CA ILE A 716 -44.84 -24.75 10.68
C ILE A 716 -44.58 -25.75 11.81
N MET A 717 -45.63 -26.17 12.51
CA MET A 717 -45.54 -27.15 13.59
C MET A 717 -44.97 -28.48 13.09
N ARG A 718 -45.37 -28.94 11.90
CA ARG A 718 -44.85 -30.16 11.28
C ARG A 718 -43.36 -30.05 10.99
N ARG A 719 -42.90 -28.95 10.39
CA ARG A 719 -41.47 -28.74 10.07
C ARG A 719 -40.63 -28.69 11.34
N ILE A 720 -41.10 -27.97 12.37
CA ILE A 720 -40.47 -27.97 13.70
C ILE A 720 -40.36 -29.40 14.23
N VAL A 721 -41.44 -30.18 14.22
CA VAL A 721 -41.44 -31.56 14.75
C VAL A 721 -40.54 -32.50 13.94
N LYS A 722 -40.51 -32.32 12.61
CA LYS A 722 -39.74 -33.16 11.69
C LYS A 722 -38.23 -32.97 11.86
N ASP A 723 -37.79 -31.70 11.87
CA ASP A 723 -36.38 -31.34 11.77
C ASP A 723 -35.80 -30.89 13.13
N TYR A 724 -36.56 -31.06 14.23
CA TYR A 724 -36.12 -30.78 15.60
C TYR A 724 -34.79 -31.50 15.91
N PRO A 725 -33.81 -30.81 16.53
CA PRO A 725 -32.54 -31.44 16.88
C PRO A 725 -32.73 -32.68 17.76
N GLU A 726 -32.05 -33.76 17.41
CA GLU A 726 -32.03 -34.95 18.27
C GLU A 726 -31.12 -34.69 19.47
N HIS A 727 -31.68 -34.80 20.66
CA HIS A 727 -30.90 -34.92 21.88
C HIS A 727 -30.77 -36.40 22.17
N GLY A 728 -29.56 -36.94 22.27
CA GLY A 728 -29.38 -38.31 22.74
C GLY A 728 -29.97 -38.49 24.15
N ASP A 729 -29.83 -39.69 24.72
CA ASP A 729 -30.38 -40.06 26.05
C ASP A 729 -29.89 -39.18 27.25
N ARG A 730 -29.07 -38.15 27.03
CA ARG A 730 -28.49 -37.27 28.09
C ARG A 730 -29.46 -36.20 28.61
N ASP A 731 -30.43 -35.74 27.81
CA ASP A 731 -31.46 -34.79 28.25
C ASP A 731 -32.84 -35.10 27.65
N ALA A 732 -33.50 -36.09 28.25
CA ALA A 732 -34.84 -36.53 27.85
C ALA A 732 -35.94 -35.45 28.00
N SER A 733 -35.67 -34.39 28.77
CA SER A 733 -36.63 -33.29 29.00
C SER A 733 -36.60 -32.22 27.90
N ALA A 734 -35.58 -32.25 27.04
CA ALA A 734 -35.42 -31.36 25.90
C ALA A 734 -36.01 -31.93 24.58
N GLY A 735 -36.45 -33.18 24.59
CA GLY A 735 -36.94 -33.90 23.42
C GLY A 735 -38.30 -33.43 22.88
N ILE A 736 -38.48 -33.46 21.55
CA ILE A 736 -39.73 -33.01 20.90
C ILE A 736 -40.97 -33.77 21.37
N VAL A 737 -40.86 -35.07 21.64
CA VAL A 737 -41.98 -35.88 22.16
C VAL A 737 -42.33 -35.48 23.60
N TYR A 738 -41.34 -35.13 24.42
CA TYR A 738 -41.58 -34.65 25.78
C TYR A 738 -42.28 -33.30 25.76
N LEU A 739 -41.84 -32.37 24.90
CA LEU A 739 -42.49 -31.08 24.69
C LEU A 739 -43.94 -31.24 24.22
N ALA A 740 -44.18 -32.10 23.22
CA ALA A 740 -45.51 -32.41 22.70
C ALA A 740 -46.43 -33.01 23.79
N SER A 741 -45.89 -33.83 24.69
CA SER A 741 -46.61 -34.36 25.85
C SER A 741 -47.03 -33.26 26.83
N ARG A 742 -46.09 -32.36 27.16
CA ARG A 742 -46.30 -31.28 28.13
C ARG A 742 -47.36 -30.28 27.67
N LEU A 743 -47.42 -30.02 26.36
CA LEU A 743 -48.37 -29.10 25.74
C LEU A 743 -49.72 -29.74 25.38
N ASP A 744 -49.90 -31.05 25.61
CA ASP A 744 -51.04 -31.83 25.12
C ASP A 744 -51.28 -31.69 23.61
N LEU A 745 -50.19 -31.65 22.83
CA LEU A 745 -50.25 -31.49 21.37
C LEU A 745 -51.00 -32.66 20.72
N PHE A 746 -50.85 -33.88 21.25
CA PHE A 746 -51.59 -35.04 20.78
C PHE A 746 -53.11 -34.89 20.97
N GLY A 747 -53.54 -34.46 22.16
CA GLY A 747 -54.96 -34.20 22.44
C GLY A 747 -55.51 -33.09 21.56
N PHE A 748 -54.75 -32.02 21.36
CA PHE A 748 -55.10 -30.91 20.50
C PHE A 748 -55.32 -31.32 19.03
N LEU A 749 -54.36 -32.05 18.43
CA LEU A 749 -54.46 -32.49 17.04
C LEU A 749 -55.60 -33.50 16.85
N LEU A 750 -55.84 -34.39 17.81
CA LEU A 750 -56.98 -35.31 17.76
C LEU A 750 -58.32 -34.57 17.87
N ASN A 751 -58.38 -33.50 18.67
CA ASN A 751 -59.58 -32.67 18.77
C ASN A 751 -59.89 -31.96 17.45
N ILE A 752 -58.88 -31.57 16.66
CA ILE A 752 -59.07 -31.06 15.28
C ILE A 752 -59.67 -32.14 14.37
N LEU A 753 -59.20 -33.39 14.47
CA LEU A 753 -59.69 -34.50 13.65
C LEU A 753 -61.10 -34.98 14.02
N GLU A 754 -61.49 -34.83 15.30
CA GLU A 754 -62.76 -35.33 15.86
C GLU A 754 -63.93 -34.35 15.70
N ASN A 755 -63.68 -33.06 15.40
CA ASN A 755 -64.72 -32.04 15.24
C ASN A 755 -64.79 -31.53 13.79
N PRO A 756 -65.53 -32.21 12.89
CA PRO A 756 -65.64 -31.79 11.49
C PRO A 756 -66.34 -30.42 11.31
N ASP A 757 -67.23 -30.04 12.22
CA ASP A 757 -67.92 -28.75 12.17
C ASP A 757 -66.98 -27.55 12.40
N SER A 758 -65.88 -27.73 13.15
CA SER A 758 -64.87 -26.67 13.36
C SER A 758 -63.93 -26.52 12.17
N LEU A 759 -63.80 -27.56 11.33
CA LEU A 759 -63.10 -27.51 10.04
C LEU A 759 -63.93 -26.76 8.97
N GLY A 760 -65.26 -26.73 9.12
CA GLY A 760 -66.23 -26.13 8.19
C GLY A 760 -65.91 -24.71 7.69
N LYS A 761 -65.14 -23.92 8.45
CA LYS A 761 -64.78 -22.51 8.14
C LYS A 761 -63.36 -22.32 7.59
N VAL A 762 -62.57 -23.38 7.47
CA VAL A 762 -61.19 -23.33 6.96
C VAL A 762 -61.17 -23.51 5.44
N LYS A 763 -60.34 -22.73 4.73
CA LYS A 763 -60.23 -22.77 3.25
C LYS A 763 -59.89 -24.18 2.73
N GLU A 764 -59.00 -24.88 3.43
CA GLU A 764 -58.40 -26.15 2.98
C GLU A 764 -58.53 -27.27 4.03
N GLN A 765 -59.76 -27.67 4.32
CA GLN A 765 -60.08 -28.63 5.39
C GLN A 765 -59.34 -29.97 5.29
N HIS A 766 -59.16 -30.46 4.05
CA HIS A 766 -58.49 -31.73 3.78
C HIS A 766 -56.97 -31.65 4.06
N ILE A 767 -56.36 -30.47 3.89
CA ILE A 767 -54.94 -30.23 4.19
C ILE A 767 -54.72 -30.08 5.69
N VAL A 768 -55.57 -29.33 6.39
CA VAL A 768 -55.54 -29.24 7.87
C VAL A 768 -55.61 -30.63 8.49
N ARG A 769 -56.50 -31.48 7.97
CA ARG A 769 -56.65 -32.87 8.40
C ARG A 769 -55.37 -33.67 8.15
N ALA A 770 -54.82 -33.58 6.94
CA ALA A 770 -53.62 -34.33 6.57
C ALA A 770 -52.37 -33.89 7.34
N GLU A 771 -52.18 -32.59 7.56
CA GLU A 771 -51.11 -32.01 8.37
C GLU A 771 -51.17 -32.50 9.82
N ALA A 772 -52.36 -32.46 10.44
CA ALA A 772 -52.55 -32.96 11.81
C ALA A 772 -52.21 -34.46 11.93
N ILE A 773 -52.58 -35.27 10.93
CA ILE A 773 -52.27 -36.71 10.87
C ILE A 773 -50.77 -36.93 10.68
N GLU A 774 -50.10 -36.15 9.84
CA GLU A 774 -48.67 -36.30 9.59
C GLU A 774 -47.82 -35.93 10.80
N ILE A 775 -48.17 -34.87 11.54
CA ILE A 775 -47.53 -34.52 12.81
C ILE A 775 -47.66 -35.66 13.83
N LEU A 776 -48.88 -36.22 13.97
CA LEU A 776 -49.13 -37.37 14.85
C LEU A 776 -48.34 -38.62 14.43
N ASN A 777 -48.21 -38.86 13.11
CA ASN A 777 -47.37 -39.92 12.56
C ASN A 777 -45.88 -39.70 12.89
N MET A 778 -45.36 -38.47 12.79
CA MET A 778 -43.97 -38.14 13.14
C MET A 778 -43.68 -38.38 14.62
N LEU A 779 -44.56 -37.90 15.50
CA LEU A 779 -44.43 -38.12 16.94
C LEU A 779 -44.58 -39.61 17.31
N GLU A 780 -45.34 -40.39 16.54
CA GLU A 780 -45.40 -41.86 16.66
C GLU A 780 -44.16 -42.56 16.08
N LYS A 781 -43.54 -42.08 15.00
CA LYS A 781 -42.32 -42.71 14.42
C LYS A 781 -41.16 -42.75 15.43
N VAL A 782 -41.04 -41.76 16.32
CA VAL A 782 -40.10 -41.78 17.45
C VAL A 782 -40.35 -42.97 18.41
N ARG A 783 -41.61 -43.42 18.55
CA ARG A 783 -41.95 -44.67 19.26
C ARG A 783 -41.47 -45.92 18.52
N ILE A 784 -41.46 -45.91 17.18
CA ILE A 784 -41.10 -47.09 16.37
C ILE A 784 -39.58 -47.32 16.36
N MET A 785 -38.78 -46.26 16.36
CA MET A 785 -37.32 -46.36 16.49
C MET A 785 -36.86 -47.03 17.80
N LYS A 786 -37.71 -47.05 18.84
CA LYS A 786 -37.51 -47.87 20.05
C LYS A 786 -37.40 -49.38 19.79
N TYR A 787 -37.99 -49.88 18.69
CA TYR A 787 -38.12 -51.32 18.40
C TYR A 787 -37.10 -51.83 17.37
N PHE A 788 -36.48 -50.96 16.57
CA PHE A 788 -35.50 -51.31 15.55
C PHE A 788 -34.15 -50.62 15.86
N LYS A 789 -33.13 -51.44 16.12
CA LYS A 789 -31.73 -51.13 16.51
C LYS A 789 -31.13 -49.76 16.12
N HIS A 790 -30.33 -49.26 17.09
CA HIS A 790 -29.29 -48.23 17.08
C HIS A 790 -29.66 -46.84 17.65
N GLY A 791 -29.53 -46.71 18.98
CA GLY A 791 -28.78 -45.61 19.57
C GLY A 791 -29.43 -44.24 19.80
N HIS A 792 -30.62 -43.95 19.26
CA HIS A 792 -31.22 -42.61 19.42
C HIS A 792 -32.50 -42.65 20.28
N ASP A 793 -32.40 -42.06 21.48
CA ASP A 793 -33.42 -41.63 22.44
C ASP A 793 -34.50 -42.63 22.92
N ARG A 794 -34.12 -43.52 23.85
CA ARG A 794 -35.03 -44.51 24.48
C ARG A 794 -36.13 -43.86 25.31
N VAL A 795 -35.86 -42.70 25.90
CA VAL A 795 -36.78 -42.03 26.81
C VAL A 795 -37.93 -41.39 26.05
N GLN A 796 -37.66 -40.72 24.92
CA GLN A 796 -38.71 -40.19 24.05
C GLN A 796 -39.65 -41.29 23.53
N GLY A 797 -39.10 -42.42 23.08
CA GLY A 797 -39.92 -43.56 22.63
C GLY A 797 -40.81 -44.16 23.74
N SER A 798 -40.39 -44.07 25.00
CA SER A 798 -41.23 -44.46 26.16
C SER A 798 -42.37 -43.49 26.43
N THR A 799 -42.10 -42.18 26.30
CA THR A 799 -43.08 -41.10 26.48
C THR A 799 -44.14 -41.15 25.39
N ALA A 800 -43.75 -41.28 24.12
CA ALA A 800 -44.67 -41.48 23.00
C ALA A 800 -45.59 -42.69 23.22
N HIS A 801 -45.06 -43.80 23.76
CA HIS A 801 -45.87 -44.99 24.06
C HIS A 801 -46.95 -44.74 25.13
N GLN A 802 -46.61 -43.99 26.18
CA GLN A 802 -47.58 -43.64 27.23
C GLN A 802 -48.69 -42.73 26.72
N ILE A 803 -48.35 -41.74 25.88
CA ILE A 803 -49.33 -40.84 25.25
C ILE A 803 -50.27 -41.64 24.33
N LEU A 804 -49.71 -42.46 23.43
CA LEU A 804 -50.50 -43.26 22.49
C LEU A 804 -51.41 -44.28 23.18
N LYS A 805 -51.08 -44.74 24.39
CA LYS A 805 -51.96 -45.59 25.22
C LYS A 805 -53.22 -44.84 25.68
N LYS A 806 -53.13 -43.52 25.90
CA LYS A 806 -54.26 -42.65 26.28
C LYS A 806 -55.20 -42.36 25.10
N HIS A 807 -54.68 -42.35 23.87
CA HIS A 807 -55.44 -41.99 22.66
C HIS A 807 -55.73 -43.20 21.75
N LYS A 808 -56.57 -44.15 22.21
CA LYS A 808 -56.89 -45.37 21.43
C LYS A 808 -57.61 -45.12 20.10
N LYS A 809 -58.30 -43.98 19.94
CA LYS A 809 -59.00 -43.59 18.72
C LYS A 809 -58.04 -43.31 17.56
N TRP A 810 -56.90 -42.65 17.83
CA TRP A 810 -55.81 -42.45 16.87
C TRP A 810 -55.45 -43.75 16.13
N GLN A 811 -55.18 -44.80 16.92
CA GLN A 811 -54.74 -46.11 16.41
C GLN A 811 -55.79 -46.84 15.56
N LYS A 812 -57.08 -46.54 15.77
CA LYS A 812 -58.19 -47.26 15.13
C LYS A 812 -58.78 -46.53 13.93
N SER A 813 -58.79 -45.21 13.95
CA SER A 813 -59.61 -44.41 13.03
C SER A 813 -58.80 -43.57 12.04
N TYR A 814 -57.62 -43.05 12.43
CA TYR A 814 -56.94 -41.99 11.66
C TYR A 814 -55.53 -42.35 11.20
N ARG A 815 -54.85 -43.27 11.89
CA ARG A 815 -53.44 -43.65 11.65
C ARG A 815 -53.09 -44.07 10.22
N HIS A 816 -54.05 -44.61 9.48
CA HIS A 816 -53.85 -45.16 8.14
C HIS A 816 -54.46 -44.29 7.03
N GLU A 817 -54.97 -43.10 7.37
CA GLU A 817 -55.44 -42.16 6.35
C GLU A 817 -54.25 -41.62 5.55
N ALA A 818 -54.43 -41.48 4.24
CA ALA A 818 -53.38 -41.01 3.34
C ALA A 818 -53.11 -39.51 3.54
N THR A 819 -51.83 -39.15 3.65
CA THR A 819 -51.35 -37.77 3.82
C THR A 819 -50.60 -37.26 2.59
N ASP A 820 -50.75 -37.91 1.42
CA ASP A 820 -49.99 -37.60 0.20
C ASP A 820 -50.18 -36.15 -0.29
N VAL A 821 -51.31 -35.53 0.04
CA VAL A 821 -51.58 -34.11 -0.24
C VAL A 821 -50.56 -33.18 0.42
N VAL A 822 -50.02 -33.54 1.59
CA VAL A 822 -48.99 -32.76 2.31
C VAL A 822 -47.66 -32.74 1.55
N LYS A 823 -47.38 -33.77 0.74
CA LYS A 823 -46.16 -33.85 -0.09
C LYS A 823 -46.31 -33.18 -1.46
N ALA A 824 -47.55 -33.01 -1.92
CA ALA A 824 -47.86 -32.41 -3.22
C ALA A 824 -48.07 -30.89 -3.15
N MET A 825 -48.17 -30.31 -1.95
CA MET A 825 -48.33 -28.87 -1.80
C MET A 825 -47.03 -28.13 -2.11
N ALA A 826 -47.06 -27.33 -3.18
CA ALA A 826 -46.21 -26.17 -3.32
C ALA A 826 -46.72 -25.06 -2.39
N THR A 827 -45.79 -24.46 -1.68
CA THR A 827 -45.92 -23.50 -0.58
C THR A 827 -46.38 -22.12 -1.07
N GLU A 828 -47.61 -21.98 -1.61
CA GLU A 828 -48.11 -20.64 -1.94
C GLU A 828 -48.21 -19.78 -0.66
N ASP A 829 -47.62 -18.59 -0.68
CA ASP A 829 -47.91 -17.55 0.32
C ASP A 829 -48.98 -16.62 -0.30
N PRO A 830 -50.25 -16.68 0.14
CA PRO A 830 -51.33 -15.88 -0.44
C PRO A 830 -51.08 -14.36 -0.38
N PHE A 831 -50.26 -13.92 0.58
CA PHE A 831 -49.95 -12.52 0.81
C PHE A 831 -48.83 -12.05 -0.12
N LEU A 832 -47.75 -12.83 -0.24
CA LEU A 832 -46.68 -12.55 -1.19
C LEU A 832 -47.19 -12.60 -2.64
N LYS A 833 -48.03 -13.58 -2.98
CA LYS A 833 -48.69 -13.67 -4.28
C LYS A 833 -49.54 -12.44 -4.61
N LEU A 834 -50.14 -11.81 -3.60
CA LEU A 834 -50.96 -10.61 -3.77
C LEU A 834 -50.11 -9.36 -4.03
N LEU A 835 -49.00 -9.21 -3.30
CA LEU A 835 -48.15 -8.01 -3.37
C LEU A 835 -47.03 -8.11 -4.42
N PHE A 836 -46.40 -9.28 -4.54
CA PHE A 836 -45.22 -9.55 -5.37
C PHE A 836 -45.30 -10.94 -6.03
N PRO A 837 -46.17 -11.11 -7.05
CA PRO A 837 -46.43 -12.42 -7.66
C PRO A 837 -45.22 -13.06 -8.35
N GLU A 838 -44.30 -12.26 -8.89
CA GLU A 838 -43.08 -12.78 -9.52
C GLU A 838 -42.07 -13.25 -8.47
N ALA A 839 -41.93 -12.54 -7.35
CA ALA A 839 -41.10 -12.98 -6.22
C ALA A 839 -41.56 -14.36 -5.72
N ASP A 840 -42.88 -14.52 -5.51
CA ASP A 840 -43.48 -15.80 -5.12
C ASP A 840 -43.16 -16.92 -6.12
N ARG A 841 -43.20 -16.61 -7.42
CA ARG A 841 -42.86 -17.57 -8.48
C ARG A 841 -41.39 -17.97 -8.44
N VAL A 842 -40.46 -17.03 -8.28
CA VAL A 842 -39.03 -17.30 -8.21
C VAL A 842 -38.68 -18.12 -6.97
N MET A 843 -39.25 -17.77 -5.81
CA MET A 843 -39.10 -18.54 -4.57
C MET A 843 -39.59 -19.98 -4.72
N ARG A 844 -40.69 -20.23 -5.43
CA ARG A 844 -41.17 -21.59 -5.72
C ARG A 844 -40.20 -22.42 -6.55
N ALA A 845 -39.32 -21.81 -7.33
CA ALA A 845 -38.34 -22.53 -8.14
C ALA A 845 -37.08 -22.93 -7.35
N LEU A 846 -36.85 -22.32 -6.18
CA LEU A 846 -35.69 -22.57 -5.30
C LEU A 846 -35.93 -23.68 -4.25
N VAL A 847 -37.20 -24.06 -4.04
CA VAL A 847 -37.68 -25.08 -3.08
C VAL A 847 -37.99 -26.38 -3.82
#